data_AF-A0A942ZES0-F1
#
_entry.id   AF-A0A942ZES0-F1
#
_cell.length_a   1.000
_cell.length_b   1.000
_cell.length_c   1.000
_cell.angle_alpha   90.00
_cell.angle_beta   90.00
_cell.angle_gamma   90.00
#
_symmetry.space_group_name_H-M   'P 1'
#
loop_
_entity.id
_entity.type
_entity.pdbx_description
1 polymer ?
#
loop_
_entity_poly.entity_id
_entity_poly.type
_entity_poly.pdbx_seq_one_letter_code
_entity_poly.pdbx_strand_id
1 'polypeptide(L)'
;MKLKARQRNFMQTVIKSLVMACLFLFLSASFARAQEITAIDFNGDLLGKVIPDGKVVGFDNQLIGNVTADSLIINFDGKLIGGVIPQGIAIGNDAKLLGKVNNDGSVRLPSGQIVGKVLPNGLVVNDYFDIIGAVIFPGLVYSDEGKTVGRITGDGSYANLKGQQIGIVTPDGYAYRRVGNDYVLDGRLISSKMVVSLTGEFIGSVVPGGSVSNFDSETIGYIKANGYAYNSRNEVIGRIVKSGYAFDNNGFYLGFVTYNGEVVENEKLVGRLRADGNVVNPEGVVIGYSLDIASTATDLKGKYLGRIMPEGNLARARELSGLVGARGVIVGADGTSVGQIVKTGPVFDFRGMLRGHALNSGSVIALNGTPIGYMVGAQAYDLSGRIIGAVLQNYLAFDNENALLGLTGIDSAITSNNAKSLVSPFGYVFNPEGELAGAGMPMGALYSPNGSVIAQTDFSGSALADGGNVVGKLTGSGFITDHNQLVGKNILSYYAVGSRASDLGSFSEQNLIMDKSLNIIAKVLPDSSAVAASKPDTLEYMPQIGNAYAWQIALGWNGGFLGYADITGAVNDLGGSKIGRVAERGLVIDNSNIVIGYLQEYASVITDACTVSGVVSPRGDIQNFRGIYLGKMLANGQALSDSSSIIGYANVPAPVIDFSGNVTALTGLDGYARNFENGRLGCIDRRGRIHNADKVLIGKTVEYVPVINFNGEIVGRTILDGKVVDKNNIIIGYQQPDENVNSDAGLPLGGLFKYKVAFNLDNKFIGRVLEDGSIVNDKLENIGKVNFDGYVLINGQKAGYALYDFYVYDDKFDTIGFINRNGEVISFSNQNLGTIDRGFLLDKNRNVIGRGNRDYIIRDEAHLVVGELAMNGDVLDRNANVVGKLAEAGEIRNRNNEVIATAGPLQYYSKVTAKDQRKMVFDKDGNFLGYLDENGNLVDKDGNIIGRVDENGNLIDTAGTKVGSIDKDGKLIDNEGNVVASKLNQKEAYDRTERLSDRLMKRAMLSMPTATLSAVSVPIGMKRRRLRSVKRKMPTIRHWLCWRAKDTVSPSVWL
;
A
#
# COMPACT_ATOMS: atom_id res chain seq x y z
N MET A 1 -93.45 -42.82 -42.20
CA MET A 1 -92.68 -43.20 -40.99
C MET A 1 -91.18 -43.46 -41.22
N LYS A 2 -90.73 -44.27 -42.21
CA LYS A 2 -89.33 -44.76 -42.31
C LYS A 2 -88.19 -43.70 -42.25
N LEU A 3 -88.42 -42.43 -42.61
CA LEU A 3 -87.38 -41.38 -42.55
C LEU A 3 -86.90 -41.04 -41.12
N LYS A 4 -87.81 -40.83 -40.15
CA LYS A 4 -87.45 -40.41 -38.78
C LYS A 4 -86.60 -41.45 -38.04
N ALA A 5 -86.75 -42.73 -38.35
CA ALA A 5 -85.90 -43.79 -37.79
C ALA A 5 -84.45 -43.71 -38.30
N ARG A 6 -84.25 -43.43 -39.59
CA ARG A 6 -82.92 -43.40 -40.23
C ARG A 6 -82.06 -42.24 -39.72
N GLN A 7 -82.66 -41.05 -39.53
CA GLN A 7 -81.97 -39.92 -38.91
C GLN A 7 -81.60 -40.16 -37.44
N ARG A 8 -82.47 -40.81 -36.65
CA ARG A 8 -82.21 -41.05 -35.22
C ARG A 8 -81.04 -42.02 -35.00
N ASN A 9 -80.94 -43.07 -35.80
CA ASN A 9 -79.79 -44.00 -35.75
C ASN A 9 -78.49 -43.35 -36.26
N PHE A 10 -78.56 -42.52 -37.30
CA PHE A 10 -77.39 -41.79 -37.80
C PHE A 10 -76.83 -40.83 -36.74
N MET A 11 -77.71 -40.01 -36.13
CA MET A 11 -77.35 -39.16 -34.98
C MET A 11 -76.73 -39.94 -33.83
N GLN A 12 -77.31 -41.08 -33.42
CA GLN A 12 -76.76 -41.88 -32.33
C GLN A 12 -75.40 -42.52 -32.67
N THR A 13 -75.16 -42.88 -33.93
CA THR A 13 -73.87 -43.44 -34.37
C THR A 13 -72.79 -42.35 -34.43
N VAL A 14 -73.14 -41.17 -34.96
CA VAL A 14 -72.25 -39.99 -34.97
C VAL A 14 -71.91 -39.56 -33.54
N ILE A 15 -72.90 -39.42 -32.65
CA ILE A 15 -72.68 -39.03 -31.25
C ILE A 15 -71.83 -40.07 -30.52
N LYS A 16 -72.08 -41.38 -30.68
CA LYS A 16 -71.22 -42.42 -30.08
C LYS A 16 -69.79 -42.39 -30.61
N SER A 17 -69.61 -42.11 -31.91
CA SER A 17 -68.28 -41.98 -32.52
C SER A 17 -67.55 -40.72 -32.02
N LEU A 18 -68.26 -39.60 -31.89
CA LEU A 18 -67.70 -38.36 -31.34
C LEU A 18 -67.31 -38.52 -29.87
N VAL A 19 -68.17 -39.14 -29.06
CA VAL A 19 -67.88 -39.40 -27.63
C VAL A 19 -66.72 -40.39 -27.46
N MET A 20 -66.62 -41.44 -28.29
CA MET A 20 -65.49 -42.36 -28.24
C MET A 20 -64.17 -41.70 -28.72
N ALA A 21 -64.22 -40.89 -29.78
CA ALA A 21 -63.07 -40.11 -30.25
C ALA A 21 -62.61 -39.08 -29.20
N CYS A 22 -63.54 -38.38 -28.55
CA CYS A 22 -63.23 -37.51 -27.41
C CYS A 22 -62.65 -38.28 -26.23
N LEU A 23 -63.19 -39.45 -25.86
CA LEU A 23 -62.58 -40.28 -24.81
C LEU A 23 -61.16 -40.71 -25.18
N PHE A 24 -60.90 -41.11 -26.44
CA PHE A 24 -59.54 -41.44 -26.88
C PHE A 24 -58.60 -40.23 -26.88
N LEU A 25 -59.07 -39.03 -27.27
CA LEU A 25 -58.30 -37.79 -27.16
C LEU A 25 -58.01 -37.42 -25.70
N PHE A 26 -58.96 -37.61 -24.77
CA PHE A 26 -58.76 -37.38 -23.34
C PHE A 26 -57.92 -38.45 -22.64
N LEU A 27 -57.87 -39.70 -23.13
CA LEU A 27 -56.97 -40.75 -22.62
C LEU A 27 -55.57 -40.75 -23.26
N SER A 28 -55.41 -40.20 -24.47
CA SER A 28 -54.09 -39.99 -25.10
C SER A 28 -53.44 -38.67 -24.70
N ALA A 29 -54.19 -37.76 -24.06
CA ALA A 29 -53.66 -36.61 -23.33
C ALA A 29 -52.86 -37.07 -22.10
N SER A 30 -51.65 -37.58 -22.35
CA SER A 30 -50.59 -37.57 -21.34
C SER A 30 -50.39 -36.12 -20.94
N PHE A 31 -50.87 -35.75 -19.76
CA PHE A 31 -50.53 -34.46 -19.14
C PHE A 31 -49.01 -34.42 -19.01
N ALA A 32 -48.35 -33.72 -19.93
CA ALA A 32 -47.00 -33.25 -19.71
C ALA A 32 -47.06 -32.39 -18.44
N ARG A 33 -46.66 -32.96 -17.30
CA ARG A 33 -46.47 -32.19 -16.08
C ARG A 33 -45.47 -31.11 -16.46
N ALA A 34 -45.93 -29.85 -16.47
CA ALA A 34 -45.04 -28.72 -16.53
C ALA A 34 -44.00 -28.93 -15.43
N GLN A 35 -42.72 -29.03 -15.81
CA GLN A 35 -41.67 -29.35 -14.86
C GLN A 35 -41.63 -28.23 -13.84
N GLU A 36 -41.96 -28.54 -12.57
CA GLU A 36 -42.18 -27.53 -11.56
C GLU A 36 -40.85 -26.82 -11.22
N ILE A 37 -40.66 -25.64 -11.82
CA ILE A 37 -39.50 -24.78 -11.58
C ILE A 37 -39.67 -24.17 -10.19
N THR A 38 -38.77 -24.53 -9.28
CA THR A 38 -38.86 -24.13 -7.88
C THR A 38 -38.14 -22.81 -7.64
N ALA A 39 -38.80 -21.91 -6.90
CA ALA A 39 -38.28 -20.62 -6.47
C ALA A 39 -37.74 -20.69 -5.04
N ILE A 40 -36.57 -20.12 -4.79
CA ILE A 40 -35.89 -20.09 -3.49
C ILE A 40 -35.36 -18.69 -3.15
N ASP A 41 -35.26 -18.38 -1.87
CA ASP A 41 -34.61 -17.17 -1.36
C ASP A 41 -33.07 -17.29 -1.44
N PHE A 42 -32.35 -16.24 -1.05
CA PHE A 42 -30.88 -16.25 -1.03
C PHE A 42 -30.25 -17.16 0.04
N ASN A 43 -31.05 -17.78 0.93
CA ASN A 43 -30.66 -18.86 1.84
C ASN A 43 -31.02 -20.26 1.29
N GLY A 44 -31.62 -20.33 0.10
CA GLY A 44 -32.13 -21.54 -0.53
C GLY A 44 -33.46 -22.04 0.04
N ASP A 45 -34.11 -21.27 0.92
CA ASP A 45 -35.40 -21.62 1.49
C ASP A 45 -36.50 -21.35 0.47
N LEU A 46 -37.49 -22.25 0.38
CA LEU A 46 -38.50 -22.19 -0.67
C LEU A 46 -39.34 -20.91 -0.57
N LEU A 47 -39.52 -20.22 -1.70
CA LEU A 47 -40.46 -19.10 -1.87
C LEU A 47 -41.79 -19.56 -2.49
N GLY A 48 -41.72 -20.54 -3.40
CA GLY A 48 -42.88 -20.97 -4.17
C GLY A 48 -42.49 -21.67 -5.48
N LYS A 49 -43.33 -21.51 -6.51
CA LYS A 49 -43.14 -22.11 -7.85
C LYS A 49 -43.20 -21.05 -8.95
N VAL A 50 -42.39 -21.22 -9.98
CA VAL A 50 -42.46 -20.40 -11.20
C VAL A 50 -43.46 -21.04 -12.16
N ILE A 51 -44.38 -20.22 -12.70
CA ILE A 51 -45.33 -20.63 -13.73
C ILE A 51 -44.83 -20.25 -15.15
N PRO A 52 -45.34 -20.85 -16.24
CA PRO A 52 -44.71 -20.78 -17.57
C PRO A 52 -44.62 -19.39 -18.23
N ASP A 53 -45.26 -18.35 -17.68
CA ASP A 53 -45.14 -16.96 -18.13
C ASP A 53 -44.07 -16.16 -17.36
N GLY A 54 -43.25 -16.83 -16.55
CA GLY A 54 -42.14 -16.24 -15.80
C GLY A 54 -42.53 -15.68 -14.42
N LYS A 55 -43.82 -15.70 -14.04
CA LYS A 55 -44.24 -15.24 -12.72
C LYS A 55 -43.97 -16.26 -11.63
N VAL A 56 -43.79 -15.79 -10.40
CA VAL A 56 -43.61 -16.62 -9.20
C VAL A 56 -44.87 -16.60 -8.34
N VAL A 57 -45.36 -17.78 -7.99
CA VAL A 57 -46.54 -18.03 -7.15
C VAL A 57 -46.08 -18.54 -5.79
N GLY A 58 -46.45 -17.84 -4.72
CA GLY A 58 -46.16 -18.21 -3.33
C GLY A 58 -47.01 -19.36 -2.80
N PHE A 59 -46.72 -19.82 -1.58
CA PHE A 59 -47.44 -20.94 -0.93
C PHE A 59 -48.92 -20.65 -0.61
N ASP A 60 -49.31 -19.39 -0.56
CA ASP A 60 -50.69 -18.92 -0.42
C ASP A 60 -51.43 -18.77 -1.76
N ASN A 61 -50.77 -19.15 -2.87
CA ASN A 61 -51.17 -18.95 -4.27
C ASN A 61 -51.24 -17.49 -4.72
N GLN A 62 -50.66 -16.53 -3.99
CA GLN A 62 -50.50 -15.16 -4.49
C GLN A 62 -49.29 -15.03 -5.40
N LEU A 63 -49.31 -14.04 -6.30
CA LEU A 63 -48.14 -13.67 -7.09
C LEU A 63 -47.17 -12.90 -6.19
N ILE A 64 -45.90 -13.26 -6.20
CA ILE A 64 -44.85 -12.63 -5.35
C ILE A 64 -43.73 -11.96 -6.14
N GLY A 65 -43.65 -12.17 -7.45
CA GLY A 65 -42.64 -11.55 -8.31
C GLY A 65 -42.55 -12.15 -9.71
N ASN A 66 -41.52 -11.74 -10.45
CA ASN A 66 -41.19 -12.19 -11.80
C ASN A 66 -39.74 -12.72 -11.86
N VAL A 67 -39.47 -13.68 -12.74
CA VAL A 67 -38.14 -14.23 -12.99
C VAL A 67 -37.41 -13.43 -14.08
N THR A 68 -36.14 -13.11 -13.86
CA THR A 68 -35.26 -12.44 -14.84
C THR A 68 -34.62 -13.44 -15.82
N ALA A 69 -34.04 -12.94 -16.92
CA ALA A 69 -33.26 -13.77 -17.83
C ALA A 69 -32.06 -14.48 -17.14
N ASP A 70 -31.51 -13.90 -16.07
CA ASP A 70 -30.47 -14.49 -15.23
C ASP A 70 -31.01 -15.42 -14.13
N SER A 71 -32.29 -15.83 -14.23
CA SER A 71 -32.95 -16.74 -13.28
C SER A 71 -33.06 -16.20 -11.84
N LEU A 72 -32.91 -14.89 -11.63
CA LEU A 72 -33.20 -14.22 -10.35
C LEU A 72 -34.68 -13.86 -10.22
N ILE A 73 -35.17 -13.60 -9.01
CA ILE A 73 -36.57 -13.23 -8.76
C ILE A 73 -36.64 -11.81 -8.20
N ILE A 74 -37.40 -10.95 -8.88
CA ILE A 74 -37.70 -9.57 -8.49
C ILE A 74 -39.17 -9.47 -8.10
N ASN A 75 -39.48 -8.83 -6.97
CA ASN A 75 -40.85 -8.59 -6.52
C ASN A 75 -41.50 -7.38 -7.24
N PHE A 76 -42.76 -7.09 -6.96
CA PHE A 76 -43.48 -5.96 -7.59
C PHE A 76 -43.05 -4.55 -7.10
N ASP A 77 -42.10 -4.46 -6.16
CA ASP A 77 -41.45 -3.19 -5.76
C ASP A 77 -40.10 -2.99 -6.50
N GLY A 78 -39.72 -3.91 -7.39
CA GLY A 78 -38.42 -3.89 -8.07
C GLY A 78 -37.24 -4.41 -7.24
N LYS A 79 -37.49 -5.10 -6.11
CA LYS A 79 -36.45 -5.67 -5.23
C LYS A 79 -36.18 -7.15 -5.50
N LEU A 80 -34.90 -7.55 -5.42
CA LEU A 80 -34.50 -8.96 -5.47
C LEU A 80 -34.89 -9.71 -4.19
N ILE A 81 -35.69 -10.76 -4.33
CA ILE A 81 -36.13 -11.61 -3.21
C ILE A 81 -35.55 -13.03 -3.25
N GLY A 82 -35.00 -13.47 -4.38
CA GLY A 82 -34.43 -14.82 -4.52
C GLY A 82 -34.01 -15.16 -5.95
N GLY A 83 -34.10 -16.44 -6.29
CA GLY A 83 -33.89 -16.95 -7.64
C GLY A 83 -34.49 -18.34 -7.87
N VAL A 84 -34.35 -18.82 -9.10
CA VAL A 84 -34.65 -20.20 -9.50
C VAL A 84 -33.44 -21.08 -9.20
N ILE A 85 -33.69 -22.32 -8.77
CA ILE A 85 -32.64 -23.29 -8.41
C ILE A 85 -31.77 -23.63 -9.64
N PRO A 86 -30.46 -23.28 -9.66
CA PRO A 86 -29.55 -23.59 -10.76
C PRO A 86 -29.42 -25.09 -11.01
N GLN A 87 -29.81 -25.55 -12.20
CA GLN A 87 -29.83 -26.97 -12.56
C GLN A 87 -28.51 -27.42 -13.19
N GLY A 88 -27.92 -28.50 -12.70
CA GLY A 88 -26.67 -29.03 -13.28
C GLY A 88 -25.94 -30.04 -12.39
N ILE A 89 -24.61 -29.99 -12.48
CA ILE A 89 -23.69 -30.80 -11.69
C ILE A 89 -23.01 -29.92 -10.64
N ALA A 90 -22.92 -30.39 -9.40
CA ALA A 90 -22.15 -29.73 -8.37
C ALA A 90 -20.70 -30.21 -8.43
N ILE A 91 -19.75 -29.28 -8.56
CA ILE A 91 -18.32 -29.54 -8.42
C ILE A 91 -17.87 -29.03 -7.04
N GLY A 92 -17.19 -29.90 -6.29
CA GLY A 92 -16.69 -29.61 -4.95
C GLY A 92 -15.44 -28.74 -4.95
N ASN A 93 -15.13 -28.16 -3.79
CA ASN A 93 -13.90 -27.39 -3.56
C ASN A 93 -12.61 -28.18 -3.84
N ASP A 94 -12.65 -29.51 -3.88
CA ASP A 94 -11.51 -30.38 -4.21
C ASP A 94 -11.42 -30.74 -5.72
N ALA A 95 -12.15 -29.99 -6.56
CA ALA A 95 -12.29 -30.14 -8.01
C ALA A 95 -12.84 -31.50 -8.49
N LYS A 96 -13.64 -32.19 -7.65
CA LYS A 96 -14.32 -33.45 -8.00
C LYS A 96 -15.84 -33.26 -8.08
N LEU A 97 -16.53 -34.24 -8.67
CA LEU A 97 -18.00 -34.27 -8.68
C LEU A 97 -18.52 -34.44 -7.24
N LEU A 98 -19.25 -33.44 -6.75
CA LEU A 98 -19.94 -33.46 -5.45
C LEU A 98 -21.33 -34.12 -5.57
N GLY A 99 -22.01 -33.96 -6.71
CA GLY A 99 -23.29 -34.61 -6.98
C GLY A 99 -24.07 -34.00 -8.13
N LYS A 100 -25.32 -34.43 -8.31
CA LYS A 100 -26.29 -33.79 -9.21
C LYS A 100 -27.28 -32.95 -8.42
N VAL A 101 -27.65 -31.80 -8.98
CA VAL A 101 -28.71 -30.95 -8.43
C VAL A 101 -30.08 -31.56 -8.76
N ASN A 102 -31.02 -31.47 -7.83
CA ASN A 102 -32.40 -31.89 -8.01
C ASN A 102 -33.34 -30.67 -8.05
N ASN A 103 -34.59 -30.87 -8.49
CA ASN A 103 -35.61 -29.81 -8.52
C ASN A 103 -35.93 -29.18 -7.14
N ASP A 104 -35.53 -29.84 -6.03
CA ASP A 104 -35.68 -29.36 -4.65
C ASP A 104 -34.44 -28.58 -4.13
N GLY A 105 -33.40 -28.41 -4.96
CA GLY A 105 -32.15 -27.73 -4.60
C GLY A 105 -31.18 -28.59 -3.80
N SER A 106 -31.51 -29.84 -3.49
CA SER A 106 -30.57 -30.77 -2.87
C SER A 106 -29.54 -31.28 -3.89
N VAL A 107 -28.27 -31.23 -3.50
CA VAL A 107 -27.17 -31.88 -4.21
C VAL A 107 -27.08 -33.31 -3.70
N ARG A 108 -27.26 -34.29 -4.59
CA ARG A 108 -27.23 -35.72 -4.24
C ARG A 108 -26.12 -36.47 -4.95
N LEU A 109 -25.45 -37.33 -4.20
CA LEU A 109 -24.56 -38.37 -4.74
C LEU A 109 -25.36 -39.44 -5.51
N PRO A 110 -24.73 -40.25 -6.37
CA PRO A 110 -25.36 -41.41 -7.02
C PRO A 110 -25.94 -42.44 -6.03
N SER A 111 -25.51 -42.43 -4.77
CA SER A 111 -26.07 -43.23 -3.67
C SER A 111 -27.42 -42.72 -3.14
N GLY A 112 -27.89 -41.55 -3.61
CA GLY A 112 -29.09 -40.86 -3.11
C GLY A 112 -28.86 -39.99 -1.87
N GLN A 113 -27.68 -40.07 -1.25
CA GLN A 113 -27.30 -39.22 -0.11
C GLN A 113 -27.25 -37.75 -0.52
N ILE A 114 -27.93 -36.89 0.24
CA ILE A 114 -27.81 -35.42 0.15
C ILE A 114 -26.48 -35.02 0.80
N VAL A 115 -25.71 -34.16 0.11
CA VAL A 115 -24.41 -33.65 0.59
C VAL A 115 -24.34 -32.12 0.67
N GLY A 116 -25.37 -31.42 0.19
CA GLY A 116 -25.47 -29.97 0.28
C GLY A 116 -26.72 -29.40 -0.38
N LYS A 117 -26.86 -28.08 -0.30
CA LYS A 117 -27.99 -27.28 -0.80
C LYS A 117 -27.46 -26.23 -1.79
N VAL A 118 -28.15 -26.03 -2.92
CA VAL A 118 -27.81 -25.00 -3.91
C VAL A 118 -28.47 -23.67 -3.54
N LEU A 119 -27.74 -22.56 -3.71
CA LEU A 119 -28.21 -21.19 -3.55
C LEU A 119 -28.47 -20.52 -4.93
N PRO A 120 -29.24 -19.41 -5.01
CA PRO A 120 -29.54 -18.74 -6.28
C PRO A 120 -28.31 -18.31 -7.08
N ASN A 121 -27.21 -17.99 -6.39
CA ASN A 121 -25.93 -17.59 -7.00
C ASN A 121 -25.04 -18.78 -7.43
N GLY A 122 -25.59 -19.99 -7.49
CA GLY A 122 -24.89 -21.20 -7.94
C GLY A 122 -23.93 -21.82 -6.92
N LEU A 123 -23.71 -21.19 -5.76
CA LEU A 123 -22.91 -21.77 -4.68
C LEU A 123 -23.63 -23.00 -4.07
N VAL A 124 -22.84 -23.99 -3.67
CA VAL A 124 -23.33 -25.17 -2.92
C VAL A 124 -22.80 -25.07 -1.49
N VAL A 125 -23.72 -25.18 -0.53
CA VAL A 125 -23.41 -25.09 0.91
C VAL A 125 -23.78 -26.35 1.68
N ASN A 126 -23.09 -26.58 2.80
CA ASN A 126 -23.47 -27.57 3.81
C ASN A 126 -24.54 -27.00 4.78
N ASP A 127 -24.97 -27.82 5.76
CA ASP A 127 -25.95 -27.42 6.78
C ASP A 127 -25.46 -26.28 7.71
N TYR A 128 -24.15 -26.01 7.74
CA TYR A 128 -23.52 -24.92 8.49
C TYR A 128 -23.30 -23.65 7.65
N PHE A 129 -23.81 -23.63 6.40
CA PHE A 129 -23.63 -22.59 5.39
C PHE A 129 -22.16 -22.29 5.02
N ASP A 130 -21.24 -23.25 5.20
CA ASP A 130 -19.93 -23.23 4.56
C ASP A 130 -20.08 -23.61 3.07
N ILE A 131 -19.33 -22.93 2.21
CA ILE A 131 -19.31 -23.22 0.78
C ILE A 131 -18.44 -24.46 0.55
N ILE A 132 -19.06 -25.51 0.01
CA ILE A 132 -18.41 -26.81 -0.29
C ILE A 132 -18.20 -27.04 -1.79
N GLY A 133 -18.76 -26.18 -2.64
CA GLY A 133 -18.62 -26.24 -4.10
C GLY A 133 -19.49 -25.21 -4.82
N ALA A 134 -19.67 -25.40 -6.12
CA ALA A 134 -20.61 -24.62 -6.95
C ALA A 134 -21.22 -25.50 -8.07
N VAL A 135 -22.34 -25.05 -8.63
CA VAL A 135 -23.04 -25.70 -9.73
C VAL A 135 -22.45 -25.24 -11.07
N ILE A 136 -22.06 -26.21 -11.89
CA ILE A 136 -21.53 -26.00 -13.24
C ILE A 136 -22.54 -26.52 -14.28
N PHE A 137 -22.70 -25.75 -15.35
CA PHE A 137 -23.46 -26.14 -16.53
C PHE A 137 -22.51 -26.79 -17.57
N PRO A 138 -22.78 -28.01 -18.06
CA PRO A 138 -21.98 -28.62 -19.13
C PRO A 138 -21.90 -27.72 -20.37
N GLY A 139 -20.69 -27.53 -20.90
CA GLY A 139 -20.44 -26.53 -21.96
C GLY A 139 -19.01 -26.59 -22.52
N LEU A 140 -18.66 -25.62 -23.36
CA LEU A 140 -17.37 -25.55 -24.07
C LEU A 140 -16.30 -24.79 -23.27
N VAL A 141 -15.06 -25.28 -23.35
CA VAL A 141 -13.88 -24.68 -22.73
C VAL A 141 -13.04 -23.99 -23.80
N TYR A 142 -12.74 -22.71 -23.60
CA TYR A 142 -11.96 -21.85 -24.50
C TYR A 142 -10.61 -21.50 -23.88
N SER A 143 -9.58 -21.33 -24.70
CA SER A 143 -8.22 -20.91 -24.30
C SER A 143 -8.00 -19.39 -24.39
N ASP A 144 -6.83 -18.90 -23.98
CA ASP A 144 -6.38 -17.51 -24.21
C ASP A 144 -6.06 -17.20 -25.69
N GLU A 145 -6.19 -18.18 -26.58
CA GLU A 145 -6.20 -17.98 -28.03
C GLU A 145 -7.64 -17.94 -28.61
N GLY A 146 -8.66 -18.04 -27.76
CA GLY A 146 -10.08 -18.13 -28.14
C GLY A 146 -10.49 -19.50 -28.74
N LYS A 147 -9.53 -20.40 -28.94
CA LYS A 147 -9.77 -21.75 -29.48
C LYS A 147 -10.51 -22.61 -28.46
N THR A 148 -11.53 -23.35 -28.90
CA THR A 148 -12.17 -24.39 -28.08
C THR A 148 -11.21 -25.58 -27.90
N VAL A 149 -10.80 -25.85 -26.67
CA VAL A 149 -9.84 -26.91 -26.31
C VAL A 149 -10.54 -28.20 -25.85
N GLY A 150 -11.75 -28.08 -25.29
CA GLY A 150 -12.52 -29.22 -24.80
C GLY A 150 -13.92 -28.83 -24.32
N ARG A 151 -14.51 -29.69 -23.49
CA ARG A 151 -15.86 -29.52 -22.94
C ARG A 151 -15.97 -30.12 -21.53
N ILE A 152 -16.89 -29.58 -20.75
CA ILE A 152 -17.33 -30.20 -19.49
C ILE A 152 -18.52 -31.13 -19.80
N THR A 153 -18.45 -32.39 -19.36
CA THR A 153 -19.49 -33.40 -19.58
C THR A 153 -20.52 -33.45 -18.44
N GLY A 154 -21.68 -34.07 -18.67
CA GLY A 154 -22.81 -34.14 -17.71
C GLY A 154 -22.60 -35.01 -16.46
N ASP A 155 -21.36 -35.41 -16.23
CA ASP A 155 -20.81 -36.14 -15.08
C ASP A 155 -19.67 -35.37 -14.38
N GLY A 156 -19.31 -34.17 -14.86
CA GLY A 156 -18.27 -33.31 -14.29
C GLY A 156 -16.85 -33.57 -14.77
N SER A 157 -16.63 -34.45 -15.76
CA SER A 157 -15.30 -34.62 -16.36
C SER A 157 -14.94 -33.43 -17.28
N TYR A 158 -13.66 -33.02 -17.28
CA TYR A 158 -13.11 -32.21 -18.38
C TYR A 158 -12.59 -33.14 -19.47
N ALA A 159 -13.22 -33.08 -20.64
CA ALA A 159 -12.95 -33.96 -21.77
C ALA A 159 -12.54 -33.17 -23.03
N ASN A 160 -11.68 -33.78 -23.84
CA ASN A 160 -11.30 -33.22 -25.14
C ASN A 160 -12.46 -33.32 -26.16
N LEU A 161 -12.28 -32.73 -27.33
CA LEU A 161 -13.30 -32.76 -28.40
C LEU A 161 -13.60 -34.17 -28.94
N LYS A 162 -12.77 -35.18 -28.65
CA LYS A 162 -13.03 -36.60 -28.95
C LYS A 162 -13.78 -37.33 -27.82
N GLY A 163 -14.14 -36.63 -26.75
CA GLY A 163 -14.85 -37.19 -25.59
C GLY A 163 -13.97 -37.95 -24.60
N GLN A 164 -12.64 -37.90 -24.73
CA GLN A 164 -11.72 -38.52 -23.77
C GLN A 164 -11.51 -37.58 -22.58
N GLN A 165 -11.65 -38.08 -21.35
CA GLN A 165 -11.31 -37.30 -20.16
C GLN A 165 -9.80 -36.97 -20.16
N ILE A 166 -9.47 -35.69 -19.99
CA ILE A 166 -8.09 -35.16 -20.03
C ILE A 166 -7.71 -34.37 -18.78
N GLY A 167 -8.64 -34.11 -17.87
CA GLY A 167 -8.36 -33.29 -16.69
C GLY A 167 -9.54 -33.07 -15.76
N ILE A 168 -9.52 -31.91 -15.11
CA ILE A 168 -10.47 -31.45 -14.08
C ILE A 168 -11.00 -30.05 -14.39
N VAL A 169 -12.05 -29.64 -13.69
CA VAL A 169 -12.60 -28.28 -13.70
C VAL A 169 -12.82 -27.81 -12.28
N THR A 170 -12.56 -26.53 -12.00
CA THR A 170 -12.81 -25.90 -10.68
C THR A 170 -14.24 -25.37 -10.59
N PRO A 171 -14.81 -25.18 -9.37
CA PRO A 171 -16.18 -24.69 -9.17
C PRO A 171 -16.55 -23.39 -9.92
N ASP A 172 -15.57 -22.52 -10.21
CA ASP A 172 -15.71 -21.24 -10.91
C ASP A 172 -15.39 -21.31 -12.43
N GLY A 173 -15.19 -22.52 -12.96
CA GLY A 173 -15.14 -22.84 -14.39
C GLY A 173 -13.76 -22.86 -15.05
N TYR A 174 -12.63 -22.78 -14.33
CA TYR A 174 -11.32 -22.97 -14.95
C TYR A 174 -11.02 -24.46 -15.17
N ALA A 175 -10.50 -24.80 -16.35
CA ALA A 175 -10.27 -26.18 -16.78
C ALA A 175 -8.76 -26.47 -16.86
N TYR A 176 -8.33 -27.51 -16.17
CA TYR A 176 -6.92 -27.89 -16.07
C TYR A 176 -6.71 -29.25 -16.72
N ARG A 177 -5.84 -29.30 -17.73
CA ARG A 177 -5.44 -30.54 -18.41
C ARG A 177 -4.29 -31.20 -17.68
N ARG A 178 -4.38 -32.51 -17.48
CA ARG A 178 -3.34 -33.31 -16.83
C ARG A 178 -2.16 -33.52 -17.79
N VAL A 179 -0.94 -33.32 -17.29
CA VAL A 179 0.32 -33.56 -18.00
C VAL A 179 1.21 -34.42 -17.08
N GLY A 180 1.21 -35.73 -17.33
CA GLY A 180 1.87 -36.70 -16.46
C GLY A 180 1.23 -36.76 -15.06
N ASN A 181 1.96 -36.30 -14.05
CA ASN A 181 1.49 -36.22 -12.66
C ASN A 181 1.02 -34.83 -12.24
N ASP A 182 1.17 -33.82 -13.10
CA ASP A 182 0.83 -32.43 -12.81
C ASP A 182 -0.31 -31.93 -13.72
N TYR A 183 -0.70 -30.67 -13.55
CA TYR A 183 -1.79 -30.01 -14.29
C TYR A 183 -1.33 -28.68 -14.88
N VAL A 184 -1.72 -28.42 -16.13
CA VAL A 184 -1.59 -27.12 -16.78
C VAL A 184 -2.96 -26.49 -16.95
N LEU A 185 -3.05 -25.17 -16.79
CA LEU A 185 -4.26 -24.43 -17.15
C LEU A 185 -4.45 -24.50 -18.66
N ASP A 186 -5.63 -24.95 -19.10
CA ASP A 186 -5.90 -25.28 -20.51
C ASP A 186 -6.96 -24.34 -21.11
N GLY A 187 -7.84 -23.81 -20.26
CA GLY A 187 -8.84 -22.83 -20.64
C GLY A 187 -9.87 -22.54 -19.54
N ARG A 188 -10.96 -21.86 -19.93
CA ARG A 188 -12.13 -21.58 -19.09
C ARG A 188 -13.42 -22.00 -19.77
N LEU A 189 -14.33 -22.60 -19.01
CA LEU A 189 -15.72 -22.79 -19.40
C LEU A 189 -16.41 -21.44 -19.56
N ILE A 190 -16.99 -21.18 -20.74
CA ILE A 190 -17.79 -19.98 -20.98
C ILE A 190 -19.13 -20.38 -21.63
N SER A 191 -20.21 -20.11 -20.92
CA SER A 191 -21.60 -20.25 -21.43
C SER A 191 -21.96 -19.07 -22.34
N SER A 192 -22.95 -19.26 -23.22
CA SER A 192 -23.54 -18.17 -23.99
C SER A 192 -24.01 -17.04 -23.07
N LYS A 193 -23.45 -15.86 -23.29
CA LYS A 193 -23.63 -14.65 -22.48
C LYS A 193 -23.61 -13.41 -23.37
N MET A 194 -24.22 -12.34 -22.88
CA MET A 194 -24.19 -11.02 -23.51
C MET A 194 -22.80 -10.38 -23.37
N VAL A 195 -22.45 -9.52 -24.32
CA VAL A 195 -21.16 -8.81 -24.39
C VAL A 195 -21.43 -7.31 -24.41
N VAL A 196 -20.74 -6.59 -23.52
CA VAL A 196 -20.79 -5.11 -23.42
C VAL A 196 -19.45 -4.48 -23.80
N SER A 197 -19.50 -3.30 -24.40
CA SER A 197 -18.35 -2.50 -24.83
C SER A 197 -17.67 -1.73 -23.68
N LEU A 198 -16.63 -0.96 -23.99
CA LEU A 198 -16.05 0.02 -23.05
C LEU A 198 -16.93 1.27 -22.83
N THR A 199 -17.96 1.49 -23.67
CA THR A 199 -19.02 2.49 -23.48
C THR A 199 -20.19 1.98 -22.63
N GLY A 200 -20.22 0.67 -22.31
CA GLY A 200 -21.35 0.03 -21.61
C GLY A 200 -22.55 -0.28 -22.52
N GLU A 201 -22.38 -0.17 -23.83
CA GLU A 201 -23.37 -0.56 -24.83
C GLU A 201 -23.35 -2.08 -25.02
N PHE A 202 -24.53 -2.68 -25.20
CA PHE A 202 -24.64 -4.08 -25.60
C PHE A 202 -24.28 -4.21 -27.09
N ILE A 203 -23.26 -5.01 -27.41
CA ILE A 203 -22.74 -5.16 -28.79
C ILE A 203 -23.04 -6.52 -29.42
N GLY A 204 -23.41 -7.53 -28.62
CA GLY A 204 -23.66 -8.88 -29.14
C GLY A 204 -23.65 -9.98 -28.08
N SER A 205 -23.79 -11.23 -28.52
CA SER A 205 -23.81 -12.41 -27.64
C SER A 205 -22.82 -13.49 -28.08
N VAL A 206 -22.29 -14.25 -27.12
CA VAL A 206 -21.39 -15.39 -27.36
C VAL A 206 -22.23 -16.58 -27.84
N VAL A 207 -22.07 -16.98 -29.11
CA VAL A 207 -22.75 -18.14 -29.69
C VAL A 207 -21.92 -19.43 -29.50
N PRO A 208 -22.53 -20.63 -29.59
CA PRO A 208 -21.79 -21.89 -29.50
C PRO A 208 -20.66 -21.96 -30.53
N GLY A 209 -19.42 -22.15 -30.05
CA GLY A 209 -18.20 -22.05 -30.87
C GLY A 209 -17.33 -20.84 -30.53
N GLY A 210 -17.83 -19.87 -29.75
CA GLY A 210 -17.04 -18.78 -29.17
C GLY A 210 -17.06 -17.47 -29.98
N SER A 211 -17.65 -17.46 -31.17
CA SER A 211 -17.92 -16.22 -31.90
C SER A 211 -18.85 -15.30 -31.10
N VAL A 212 -18.65 -13.99 -31.25
CA VAL A 212 -19.54 -12.95 -30.73
C VAL A 212 -20.36 -12.41 -31.90
N SER A 213 -21.68 -12.55 -31.81
CA SER A 213 -22.64 -12.17 -32.85
C SER A 213 -23.39 -10.90 -32.47
N ASN A 214 -23.50 -9.93 -33.39
CA ASN A 214 -24.41 -8.78 -33.25
C ASN A 214 -25.88 -9.20 -33.48
N PHE A 215 -26.82 -8.24 -33.42
CA PHE A 215 -28.25 -8.45 -33.67
C PHE A 215 -28.54 -8.95 -35.11
N ASP A 216 -27.78 -8.46 -36.09
CA ASP A 216 -27.91 -8.81 -37.52
C ASP A 216 -27.30 -10.20 -37.86
N SER A 217 -26.90 -10.96 -36.84
CA SER A 217 -26.26 -12.28 -36.92
C SER A 217 -24.85 -12.29 -37.55
N GLU A 218 -24.19 -11.14 -37.60
CA GLU A 218 -22.81 -11.00 -38.07
C GLU A 218 -21.81 -11.26 -36.92
N THR A 219 -20.72 -11.97 -37.23
CA THR A 219 -19.64 -12.21 -36.25
C THR A 219 -18.72 -10.99 -36.17
N ILE A 220 -18.82 -10.25 -35.07
CA ILE A 220 -18.00 -9.05 -34.79
C ILE A 220 -16.69 -9.37 -34.07
N GLY A 221 -16.56 -10.58 -33.49
CA GLY A 221 -15.37 -11.00 -32.76
C GLY A 221 -15.45 -12.42 -32.21
N TYR A 222 -14.54 -12.76 -31.29
CA TYR A 222 -14.44 -14.06 -30.62
C TYR A 222 -14.09 -13.88 -29.13
N ILE A 223 -14.61 -14.76 -28.29
CA ILE A 223 -14.36 -14.78 -26.85
C ILE A 223 -13.03 -15.47 -26.51
N LYS A 224 -12.28 -14.94 -25.54
CA LYS A 224 -11.13 -15.61 -24.92
C LYS A 224 -11.42 -16.05 -23.50
N ALA A 225 -10.58 -16.95 -22.96
CA ALA A 225 -10.72 -17.50 -21.61
C ALA A 225 -10.75 -16.45 -20.48
N ASN A 226 -10.09 -15.30 -20.67
CA ASN A 226 -10.13 -14.16 -19.76
C ASN A 226 -11.50 -13.43 -19.72
N GLY A 227 -12.45 -13.79 -20.60
CA GLY A 227 -13.80 -13.22 -20.65
C GLY A 227 -13.93 -11.98 -21.54
N TYR A 228 -12.86 -11.59 -22.24
CA TYR A 228 -12.86 -10.50 -23.19
C TYR A 228 -13.14 -10.97 -24.62
N ALA A 229 -13.91 -10.17 -25.34
CA ALA A 229 -14.22 -10.33 -26.76
C ALA A 229 -13.20 -9.54 -27.58
N TYR A 230 -12.63 -10.19 -28.59
CA TYR A 230 -11.57 -9.64 -29.45
C TYR A 230 -12.01 -9.63 -30.92
N ASN A 231 -11.58 -8.63 -31.67
CA ASN A 231 -11.80 -8.56 -33.11
C ASN A 231 -10.69 -9.27 -33.91
N SER A 232 -10.78 -9.23 -35.24
CA SER A 232 -9.81 -9.83 -36.16
C SER A 232 -8.38 -9.26 -36.08
N ARG A 233 -8.19 -8.09 -35.45
CA ARG A 233 -6.88 -7.48 -35.17
C ARG A 233 -6.32 -7.82 -33.78
N ASN A 234 -7.03 -8.65 -33.00
CA ASN A 234 -6.73 -8.95 -31.60
C ASN A 234 -6.84 -7.71 -30.68
N GLU A 235 -7.64 -6.71 -31.06
CA GLU A 235 -8.05 -5.59 -30.20
C GLU A 235 -9.26 -6.01 -29.34
N VAL A 236 -9.34 -5.56 -28.09
CA VAL A 236 -10.50 -5.82 -27.20
C VAL A 236 -11.68 -4.93 -27.61
N ILE A 237 -12.82 -5.55 -27.92
CA ILE A 237 -14.07 -4.84 -28.28
C ILE A 237 -15.13 -4.86 -27.17
N GLY A 238 -15.03 -5.78 -26.20
CA GLY A 238 -15.98 -5.89 -25.10
C GLY A 238 -15.69 -7.03 -24.14
N ARG A 239 -16.60 -7.28 -23.20
CA ARG A 239 -16.50 -8.32 -22.15
C ARG A 239 -17.84 -9.00 -21.91
N ILE A 240 -17.82 -10.28 -21.50
CA ILE A 240 -19.03 -10.98 -21.07
C ILE A 240 -19.63 -10.39 -19.79
N VAL A 241 -20.95 -10.19 -19.81
CA VAL A 241 -21.70 -9.70 -18.64
C VAL A 241 -21.71 -10.76 -17.53
N LYS A 242 -21.51 -10.31 -16.30
CA LYS A 242 -21.66 -11.09 -15.06
C LYS A 242 -22.74 -10.44 -14.20
N SER A 243 -23.82 -11.16 -13.99
CA SER A 243 -24.89 -10.83 -13.06
C SER A 243 -24.32 -10.68 -11.65
N GLY A 244 -24.78 -9.68 -10.91
CA GLY A 244 -24.06 -9.20 -9.75
C GLY A 244 -24.72 -8.03 -9.06
N TYR A 245 -24.00 -7.43 -8.11
CA TYR A 245 -24.40 -6.21 -7.43
C TYR A 245 -23.47 -5.06 -7.81
N ALA A 246 -24.06 -3.90 -8.04
CA ALA A 246 -23.34 -2.67 -8.36
C ALA A 246 -23.22 -1.80 -7.10
N PHE A 247 -22.11 -1.09 -6.98
CA PHE A 247 -21.77 -0.23 -5.85
C PHE A 247 -21.19 1.07 -6.38
N ASP A 248 -21.45 2.18 -5.70
CA ASP A 248 -20.88 3.49 -6.05
C ASP A 248 -19.38 3.52 -5.72
N ASN A 249 -18.70 4.61 -6.13
CA ASN A 249 -17.28 4.80 -5.86
C ASN A 249 -16.92 4.79 -4.36
N ASN A 250 -17.88 4.94 -3.43
CA ASN A 250 -17.68 4.90 -1.97
C ASN A 250 -18.04 3.51 -1.37
N GLY A 251 -18.77 2.68 -2.11
CA GLY A 251 -19.23 1.36 -1.70
C GLY A 251 -20.71 1.27 -1.32
N PHE A 252 -21.51 2.32 -1.51
CA PHE A 252 -22.96 2.23 -1.32
C PHE A 252 -23.61 1.44 -2.47
N TYR A 253 -24.58 0.59 -2.16
CA TYR A 253 -25.28 -0.22 -3.16
C TYR A 253 -26.03 0.66 -4.17
N LEU A 254 -25.86 0.39 -5.47
CA LEU A 254 -26.52 1.10 -6.59
C LEU A 254 -27.64 0.30 -7.27
N GLY A 255 -27.76 -1.00 -6.98
CA GLY A 255 -28.66 -1.90 -7.70
C GLY A 255 -28.00 -3.23 -8.08
N PHE A 256 -28.69 -4.01 -8.90
CA PHE A 256 -28.18 -5.27 -9.44
C PHE A 256 -27.85 -5.14 -10.93
N VAL A 257 -26.87 -5.92 -11.39
CA VAL A 257 -26.46 -6.00 -12.80
C VAL A 257 -27.33 -7.05 -13.50
N THR A 258 -28.03 -6.62 -14.57
CA THR A 258 -28.86 -7.47 -15.44
C THR A 258 -28.02 -8.25 -16.45
N TYR A 259 -28.66 -9.24 -17.11
CA TYR A 259 -28.06 -10.07 -18.15
C TYR A 259 -27.45 -9.29 -19.33
N ASN A 260 -28.00 -8.11 -19.66
CA ASN A 260 -27.55 -7.21 -20.72
C ASN A 260 -26.60 -6.10 -20.23
N GLY A 261 -26.20 -6.12 -18.96
CA GLY A 261 -25.22 -5.18 -18.38
C GLY A 261 -25.82 -3.85 -17.91
N GLU A 262 -27.14 -3.77 -17.74
CA GLU A 262 -27.79 -2.60 -17.13
C GLU A 262 -27.78 -2.74 -15.60
N VAL A 263 -27.60 -1.63 -14.89
CA VAL A 263 -27.68 -1.57 -13.44
C VAL A 263 -29.04 -1.02 -13.06
N VAL A 264 -29.83 -1.82 -12.33
CA VAL A 264 -31.23 -1.51 -12.03
C VAL A 264 -31.49 -1.54 -10.53
N GLU A 265 -32.23 -0.55 -10.05
CA GLU A 265 -32.79 -0.51 -8.69
C GLU A 265 -34.23 0.03 -8.72
N ASN A 266 -35.17 -0.64 -8.04
CA ASN A 266 -36.58 -0.23 -7.95
C ASN A 266 -37.18 0.09 -9.35
N GLU A 267 -36.95 -0.83 -10.31
CA GLU A 267 -37.29 -0.75 -11.74
C GLU A 267 -36.63 0.40 -12.56
N LYS A 268 -35.74 1.20 -11.97
CA LYS A 268 -35.05 2.30 -12.67
C LYS A 268 -33.66 1.90 -13.14
N LEU A 269 -33.29 2.33 -14.34
CA LEU A 269 -31.91 2.30 -14.83
C LEU A 269 -31.07 3.32 -14.04
N VAL A 270 -30.07 2.84 -13.31
CA VAL A 270 -29.10 3.64 -12.55
C VAL A 270 -27.80 3.82 -13.34
N GLY A 271 -27.41 2.82 -14.15
CA GLY A 271 -26.20 2.87 -14.95
C GLY A 271 -25.98 1.68 -15.87
N ARG A 272 -24.81 1.58 -16.48
CA ARG A 272 -24.39 0.48 -17.38
C ARG A 272 -23.01 -0.05 -16.99
N LEU A 273 -22.83 -1.37 -17.07
CA LEU A 273 -21.56 -2.06 -16.87
C LEU A 273 -20.69 -1.95 -18.12
N ARG A 274 -19.45 -1.48 -17.95
CA ARG A 274 -18.42 -1.41 -18.99
C ARG A 274 -17.55 -2.66 -19.04
N ALA A 275 -16.81 -2.82 -20.14
CA ALA A 275 -15.86 -3.91 -20.33
C ALA A 275 -14.68 -3.91 -19.31
N ASP A 276 -14.25 -2.76 -18.80
CA ASP A 276 -13.26 -2.68 -17.71
C ASP A 276 -13.82 -3.29 -16.39
N GLY A 277 -15.13 -3.20 -16.16
CA GLY A 277 -15.84 -3.66 -14.97
C GLY A 277 -16.47 -2.52 -14.15
N ASN A 278 -16.23 -1.28 -14.56
CA ASN A 278 -16.81 -0.06 -13.99
C ASN A 278 -18.29 0.07 -14.35
N VAL A 279 -19.02 0.85 -13.56
CA VAL A 279 -20.40 1.26 -13.80
C VAL A 279 -20.42 2.74 -14.17
N VAL A 280 -21.08 3.08 -15.28
CA VAL A 280 -21.30 4.47 -15.72
C VAL A 280 -22.76 4.89 -15.63
N ASN A 281 -22.99 6.18 -15.42
CA ASN A 281 -24.31 6.80 -15.62
C ASN A 281 -24.67 6.91 -17.12
N PRO A 282 -25.88 7.36 -17.49
CA PRO A 282 -26.27 7.59 -18.89
C PRO A 282 -25.37 8.59 -19.64
N GLU A 283 -24.68 9.49 -18.92
CA GLU A 283 -23.73 10.46 -19.45
C GLU A 283 -22.33 9.88 -19.71
N GLY A 284 -22.07 8.61 -19.35
CA GLY A 284 -20.81 7.91 -19.58
C GLY A 284 -19.72 8.10 -18.50
N VAL A 285 -20.02 8.84 -17.43
CA VAL A 285 -19.14 9.12 -16.28
C VAL A 285 -19.13 7.94 -15.31
N VAL A 286 -17.94 7.54 -14.82
CA VAL A 286 -17.79 6.39 -13.90
C VAL A 286 -18.30 6.72 -12.50
N ILE A 287 -19.46 6.15 -12.17
CA ILE A 287 -20.14 6.31 -10.87
C ILE A 287 -19.83 5.20 -9.87
N GLY A 288 -19.26 4.07 -10.31
CA GLY A 288 -19.04 2.93 -9.43
C GLY A 288 -18.43 1.69 -10.09
N TYR A 289 -18.60 0.55 -9.44
CA TYR A 289 -18.03 -0.76 -9.80
C TYR A 289 -19.05 -1.90 -9.59
N SER A 290 -18.67 -3.12 -9.97
CA SER A 290 -19.53 -4.30 -9.86
C SER A 290 -18.83 -5.51 -9.22
N LEU A 291 -19.59 -6.32 -8.48
CA LEU A 291 -19.16 -7.62 -7.93
C LEU A 291 -20.07 -8.75 -8.45
N ASP A 292 -19.47 -9.89 -8.78
CA ASP A 292 -20.16 -11.11 -9.21
C ASP A 292 -21.09 -11.62 -8.09
N ILE A 293 -22.30 -12.07 -8.42
CA ILE A 293 -23.30 -12.53 -7.43
C ILE A 293 -22.82 -13.73 -6.58
N ALA A 294 -21.82 -14.48 -7.05
CA ALA A 294 -21.18 -15.56 -6.30
C ALA A 294 -20.03 -15.09 -5.36
N SER A 295 -19.75 -13.77 -5.28
CA SER A 295 -18.64 -13.24 -4.48
C SER A 295 -18.84 -13.44 -2.98
N THR A 296 -17.72 -13.51 -2.28
CA THR A 296 -17.60 -13.95 -0.89
C THR A 296 -16.48 -13.18 -0.21
N ALA A 297 -16.45 -13.18 1.12
CA ALA A 297 -15.42 -12.50 1.88
C ALA A 297 -14.79 -13.35 2.98
N THR A 298 -13.54 -13.03 3.30
CA THR A 298 -12.81 -13.51 4.48
C THR A 298 -12.48 -12.36 5.41
N ASP A 299 -12.21 -12.67 6.68
CA ASP A 299 -11.50 -11.73 7.56
C ASP A 299 -10.03 -11.58 7.12
N LEU A 300 -9.30 -10.69 7.79
CA LEU A 300 -7.87 -10.45 7.54
C LEU A 300 -6.95 -11.63 7.96
N LYS A 301 -7.52 -12.78 8.32
CA LYS A 301 -6.84 -14.05 8.63
C LYS A 301 -7.34 -15.21 7.76
N GLY A 302 -8.09 -14.92 6.69
CA GLY A 302 -8.58 -15.91 5.74
C GLY A 302 -9.81 -16.72 6.17
N LYS A 303 -10.43 -16.39 7.31
CA LYS A 303 -11.65 -17.09 7.76
C LYS A 303 -12.85 -16.56 7.00
N TYR A 304 -13.60 -17.46 6.35
CA TYR A 304 -14.85 -17.13 5.65
C TYR A 304 -15.86 -16.38 6.55
N LEU A 305 -16.20 -15.15 6.14
CA LEU A 305 -17.18 -14.28 6.79
C LEU A 305 -18.59 -14.45 6.20
N GLY A 306 -18.71 -14.65 4.89
CA GLY A 306 -20.02 -14.77 4.24
C GLY A 306 -20.00 -14.57 2.73
N ARG A 307 -21.19 -14.66 2.13
CA ARG A 307 -21.48 -14.34 0.72
C ARG A 307 -22.09 -12.95 0.59
N ILE A 308 -21.92 -12.30 -0.56
CA ILE A 308 -22.65 -11.05 -0.83
C ILE A 308 -24.13 -11.34 -1.09
N MET A 309 -24.98 -10.40 -0.69
CA MET A 309 -26.44 -10.45 -0.72
C MET A 309 -27.00 -9.14 -1.30
N PRO A 310 -28.30 -9.06 -1.63
CA PRO A 310 -28.92 -7.80 -2.02
C PRO A 310 -28.72 -6.67 -0.98
N GLU A 311 -28.82 -5.43 -1.47
CA GLU A 311 -28.63 -4.21 -0.67
C GLU A 311 -27.21 -4.08 -0.06
N GLY A 312 -26.22 -4.78 -0.65
CA GLY A 312 -24.80 -4.70 -0.25
C GLY A 312 -24.42 -5.47 1.01
N ASN A 313 -25.35 -6.26 1.58
CA ASN A 313 -25.14 -7.02 2.79
C ASN A 313 -24.15 -8.19 2.59
N LEU A 314 -23.36 -8.51 3.61
CA LEU A 314 -22.59 -9.75 3.69
C LEU A 314 -23.23 -10.69 4.72
N ALA A 315 -23.58 -11.93 4.32
CA ALA A 315 -24.24 -12.89 5.21
C ALA A 315 -23.65 -14.30 5.18
N ARG A 316 -23.57 -14.92 6.37
CA ARG A 316 -23.35 -16.36 6.57
C ARG A 316 -24.62 -16.95 7.17
N ALA A 317 -25.21 -17.96 6.53
CA ALA A 317 -26.59 -18.33 6.77
C ALA A 317 -27.49 -17.06 6.72
N ARG A 318 -28.27 -16.83 7.80
CA ARG A 318 -29.09 -15.64 8.05
C ARG A 318 -28.40 -14.59 8.94
N GLU A 319 -27.14 -14.77 9.33
CA GLU A 319 -26.39 -13.85 10.17
C GLU A 319 -25.66 -12.81 9.31
N LEU A 320 -25.99 -11.53 9.50
CA LEU A 320 -25.31 -10.40 8.87
C LEU A 320 -23.92 -10.23 9.51
N SER A 321 -22.89 -10.22 8.67
CA SER A 321 -21.47 -10.20 9.08
C SER A 321 -20.74 -8.90 8.70
N GLY A 322 -21.40 -8.02 7.95
CA GLY A 322 -20.88 -6.71 7.55
C GLY A 322 -21.61 -6.17 6.31
N LEU A 323 -21.18 -4.99 5.84
CA LEU A 323 -21.53 -4.44 4.54
C LEU A 323 -20.32 -4.51 3.60
N VAL A 324 -20.57 -4.64 2.30
CA VAL A 324 -19.55 -4.39 1.28
C VAL A 324 -19.34 -2.88 1.17
N GLY A 325 -18.11 -2.42 1.38
CA GLY A 325 -17.64 -1.07 1.06
C GLY A 325 -16.72 -1.09 -0.16
N ALA A 326 -16.25 0.10 -0.58
CA ALA A 326 -15.33 0.24 -1.71
C ALA A 326 -14.07 -0.65 -1.59
N ARG A 327 -13.48 -0.95 -2.75
CA ARG A 327 -12.32 -1.85 -2.96
C ARG A 327 -12.56 -3.28 -2.47
N GLY A 328 -13.84 -3.64 -2.30
CA GLY A 328 -14.26 -4.89 -1.71
C GLY A 328 -13.84 -5.04 -0.24
N VAL A 329 -13.62 -3.94 0.49
CA VAL A 329 -13.44 -3.99 1.95
C VAL A 329 -14.77 -4.32 2.61
N ILE A 330 -14.77 -5.18 3.62
CA ILE A 330 -15.96 -5.44 4.43
C ILE A 330 -15.95 -4.51 5.64
N VAL A 331 -17.01 -3.72 5.78
CA VAL A 331 -17.20 -2.77 6.87
C VAL A 331 -18.11 -3.40 7.94
N GLY A 332 -17.62 -3.42 9.18
CA GLY A 332 -18.36 -3.87 10.37
C GLY A 332 -19.37 -2.83 10.86
N ALA A 333 -20.27 -3.24 11.75
CA ALA A 333 -21.33 -2.38 12.29
C ALA A 333 -20.83 -1.18 13.14
N ASP A 334 -19.53 -1.09 13.42
CA ASP A 334 -18.86 0.02 14.10
C ASP A 334 -18.00 0.91 13.15
N GLY A 335 -18.14 0.72 11.84
CA GLY A 335 -17.38 1.44 10.81
C GLY A 335 -15.93 0.98 10.66
N THR A 336 -15.54 -0.19 11.18
CA THR A 336 -14.19 -0.74 11.00
C THR A 336 -14.09 -1.71 9.83
N SER A 337 -12.92 -1.75 9.19
CA SER A 337 -12.58 -2.74 8.17
C SER A 337 -12.33 -4.11 8.82
N VAL A 338 -13.23 -5.07 8.62
CA VAL A 338 -13.19 -6.40 9.27
C VAL A 338 -12.73 -7.53 8.35
N GLY A 339 -12.68 -7.29 7.04
CA GLY A 339 -12.33 -8.31 6.04
C GLY A 339 -12.33 -7.78 4.61
N GLN A 340 -12.25 -8.67 3.63
CA GLN A 340 -12.26 -8.34 2.21
C GLN A 340 -12.94 -9.40 1.33
N ILE A 341 -13.48 -8.95 0.19
CA ILE A 341 -13.99 -9.78 -0.90
C ILE A 341 -12.84 -10.59 -1.54
N VAL A 342 -13.01 -11.90 -1.55
CA VAL A 342 -12.08 -12.87 -2.17
C VAL A 342 -12.11 -12.72 -3.68
N LYS A 343 -10.94 -12.64 -4.32
CA LYS A 343 -10.79 -12.87 -5.77
C LYS A 343 -10.52 -14.36 -6.00
N THR A 344 -11.28 -14.96 -6.92
CA THR A 344 -11.19 -16.39 -7.26
C THR A 344 -10.58 -16.62 -8.63
N GLY A 345 -9.96 -17.79 -8.80
CA GLY A 345 -9.22 -18.14 -10.02
C GLY A 345 -7.84 -18.75 -9.76
N PRO A 346 -7.04 -18.95 -10.82
CA PRO A 346 -5.68 -19.48 -10.69
C PRO A 346 -4.79 -18.54 -9.86
N VAL A 347 -3.94 -19.12 -9.00
CA VAL A 347 -3.00 -18.40 -8.14
C VAL A 347 -1.59 -18.51 -8.70
N PHE A 348 -0.92 -17.37 -8.89
CA PHE A 348 0.42 -17.28 -9.47
C PHE A 348 1.43 -16.73 -8.46
N ASP A 349 2.66 -17.28 -8.48
CA ASP A 349 3.77 -16.73 -7.69
C ASP A 349 4.36 -15.44 -8.30
N PHE A 350 5.39 -14.90 -7.66
CA PHE A 350 6.06 -13.67 -8.07
C PHE A 350 6.67 -13.67 -9.48
N ARG A 351 6.66 -14.81 -10.18
CA ARG A 351 7.22 -15.02 -11.52
C ARG A 351 6.14 -15.35 -12.56
N GLY A 352 4.87 -15.26 -12.18
CA GLY A 352 3.75 -15.71 -13.01
C GLY A 352 3.61 -17.23 -13.10
N MET A 353 4.25 -18.01 -12.21
CA MET A 353 4.12 -19.48 -12.24
C MET A 353 2.93 -19.95 -11.38
N LEU A 354 2.08 -20.77 -11.97
CA LEU A 354 0.88 -21.34 -11.35
C LEU A 354 1.24 -22.16 -10.09
N ARG A 355 0.58 -21.89 -8.97
CA ARG A 355 0.77 -22.56 -7.67
C ARG A 355 -0.44 -23.32 -7.17
N GLY A 356 -1.63 -22.96 -7.63
CA GLY A 356 -2.88 -23.50 -7.14
C GLY A 356 -4.06 -22.66 -7.62
N HIS A 357 -5.16 -22.72 -6.88
CA HIS A 357 -6.41 -22.08 -7.27
C HIS A 357 -7.20 -21.60 -6.04
N ALA A 358 -7.77 -20.40 -6.13
CA ALA A 358 -8.49 -19.69 -5.09
C ALA A 358 -10.01 -19.84 -5.25
N LEU A 359 -10.69 -20.26 -4.18
CA LEU A 359 -12.10 -20.66 -4.19
C LEU A 359 -13.00 -19.66 -3.43
N ASN A 360 -14.31 -19.68 -3.73
CA ASN A 360 -15.33 -18.89 -3.03
C ASN A 360 -15.48 -19.26 -1.54
N SER A 361 -14.87 -20.36 -1.07
CA SER A 361 -14.74 -20.66 0.37
C SER A 361 -13.66 -19.83 1.09
N GLY A 362 -12.91 -18.98 0.36
CA GLY A 362 -11.69 -18.34 0.84
C GLY A 362 -10.48 -19.28 0.90
N SER A 363 -10.63 -20.55 0.50
CA SER A 363 -9.54 -21.54 0.51
C SER A 363 -8.70 -21.49 -0.76
N VAL A 364 -7.41 -21.81 -0.62
CA VAL A 364 -6.49 -22.05 -1.75
C VAL A 364 -6.16 -23.54 -1.81
N ILE A 365 -6.37 -24.15 -2.98
CA ILE A 365 -6.06 -25.56 -3.23
C ILE A 365 -4.87 -25.73 -4.18
N ALA A 366 -4.12 -26.81 -4.01
CA ALA A 366 -3.30 -27.37 -5.07
C ALA A 366 -4.18 -28.04 -6.13
N LEU A 367 -3.65 -28.21 -7.35
CA LEU A 367 -4.41 -28.73 -8.51
C LEU A 367 -4.84 -30.21 -8.40
N ASN A 368 -4.49 -30.89 -7.30
CA ASN A 368 -5.00 -32.21 -6.93
C ASN A 368 -6.21 -32.16 -5.96
N GLY A 369 -6.67 -30.96 -5.60
CA GLY A 369 -7.76 -30.71 -4.65
C GLY A 369 -7.33 -30.60 -3.18
N THR A 370 -6.04 -30.66 -2.86
CA THR A 370 -5.55 -30.54 -1.47
C THR A 370 -5.53 -29.07 -1.04
N PRO A 371 -6.13 -28.68 0.10
CA PRO A 371 -5.96 -27.34 0.65
C PRO A 371 -4.49 -27.05 1.01
N ILE A 372 -3.97 -25.92 0.54
CA ILE A 372 -2.59 -25.45 0.78
C ILE A 372 -2.53 -24.07 1.46
N GLY A 373 -3.66 -23.37 1.57
CA GLY A 373 -3.68 -21.99 2.02
C GLY A 373 -5.08 -21.36 2.09
N TYR A 374 -5.10 -20.05 2.27
CA TYR A 374 -6.29 -19.19 2.32
C TYR A 374 -6.07 -17.89 1.55
N MET A 375 -7.16 -17.19 1.23
CA MET A 375 -7.14 -15.89 0.57
C MET A 375 -7.35 -14.75 1.56
N VAL A 376 -6.74 -13.60 1.30
CA VAL A 376 -7.18 -12.29 1.81
C VAL A 376 -7.20 -11.33 0.62
N GLY A 377 -8.40 -10.86 0.24
CA GLY A 377 -8.60 -10.10 -0.99
C GLY A 377 -8.15 -10.89 -2.22
N ALA A 378 -7.07 -10.42 -2.87
CA ALA A 378 -6.45 -11.08 -4.04
C ALA A 378 -5.18 -11.89 -3.71
N GLN A 379 -4.65 -11.81 -2.48
CA GLN A 379 -3.42 -12.51 -2.08
C GLN A 379 -3.72 -13.91 -1.53
N ALA A 380 -2.87 -14.87 -1.92
CA ALA A 380 -2.90 -16.25 -1.45
C ALA A 380 -1.81 -16.47 -0.40
N TYR A 381 -2.23 -16.82 0.81
CA TYR A 381 -1.37 -17.15 1.94
C TYR A 381 -1.33 -18.67 2.13
N ASP A 382 -0.18 -19.24 2.47
CA ASP A 382 -0.11 -20.64 2.92
C ASP A 382 -0.61 -20.83 4.36
N LEU A 383 -0.73 -22.09 4.79
CA LEU A 383 -1.12 -22.45 6.16
C LEU A 383 -0.11 -22.01 7.25
N SER A 384 1.02 -21.40 6.87
CA SER A 384 1.98 -20.74 7.78
C SER A 384 1.93 -19.21 7.72
N GLY A 385 0.90 -18.64 7.06
CA GLY A 385 0.69 -17.20 6.96
C GLY A 385 1.67 -16.47 6.05
N ARG A 386 2.38 -17.16 5.14
CA ARG A 386 3.25 -16.53 4.13
C ARG A 386 2.52 -16.37 2.80
N ILE A 387 2.72 -15.24 2.11
CA ILE A 387 2.23 -15.08 0.75
C ILE A 387 2.97 -16.07 -0.17
N ILE A 388 2.20 -16.93 -0.84
CA ILE A 388 2.68 -17.89 -1.86
C ILE A 388 2.35 -17.46 -3.29
N GLY A 389 1.45 -16.49 -3.44
CA GLY A 389 1.04 -15.93 -4.73
C GLY A 389 -0.14 -14.99 -4.60
N ALA A 390 -0.74 -14.65 -5.74
CA ALA A 390 -1.98 -13.90 -5.83
C ALA A 390 -2.78 -14.34 -7.07
N VAL A 391 -4.07 -14.03 -7.09
CA VAL A 391 -4.89 -14.15 -8.32
C VAL A 391 -4.56 -12.95 -9.21
N LEU A 392 -4.06 -13.21 -10.41
CA LEU A 392 -3.77 -12.16 -11.39
C LEU A 392 -5.07 -11.49 -11.85
N GLN A 393 -5.09 -10.16 -11.78
CA GLN A 393 -6.20 -9.34 -12.25
C GLN A 393 -5.93 -8.86 -13.69
N ASN A 394 -6.82 -8.02 -14.24
CA ASN A 394 -6.63 -7.43 -15.57
C ASN A 394 -5.42 -6.49 -15.57
N TYR A 395 -4.30 -6.97 -16.13
CA TYR A 395 -3.03 -6.25 -16.16
C TYR A 395 -2.66 -5.93 -17.61
N LEU A 396 -2.27 -4.68 -17.87
CA LEU A 396 -1.54 -4.29 -19.07
C LEU A 396 -0.06 -4.57 -18.84
N ALA A 397 0.54 -5.40 -19.69
CA ALA A 397 1.96 -5.69 -19.66
C ALA A 397 2.72 -4.77 -20.60
N PHE A 398 3.72 -4.09 -20.08
CA PHE A 398 4.67 -3.25 -20.82
C PHE A 398 6.06 -3.90 -20.79
N ASP A 399 6.87 -3.69 -21.82
CA ASP A 399 8.30 -4.00 -21.76
C ASP A 399 9.11 -2.88 -21.09
N ASN A 400 10.41 -3.12 -20.89
CA ASN A 400 11.35 -2.15 -20.34
C ASN A 400 11.49 -0.87 -21.20
N GLU A 401 11.04 -0.85 -22.45
CA GLU A 401 11.08 0.31 -23.35
C GLU A 401 9.71 1.00 -23.47
N ASN A 402 8.81 0.74 -22.50
CA ASN A 402 7.44 1.26 -22.40
C ASN A 402 6.51 0.86 -23.56
N ALA A 403 6.86 -0.13 -24.39
CA ALA A 403 5.93 -0.62 -25.40
C ALA A 403 4.88 -1.53 -24.75
N LEU A 404 3.61 -1.28 -25.07
CA LEU A 404 2.50 -2.11 -24.60
C LEU A 404 2.52 -3.47 -25.32
N LEU A 405 2.66 -4.55 -24.56
CA LEU A 405 2.53 -5.93 -25.01
C LEU A 405 1.06 -6.38 -25.07
N GLY A 406 0.19 -5.76 -24.25
CA GLY A 406 -1.26 -5.94 -24.25
C GLY A 406 -1.84 -6.38 -22.90
N LEU A 407 -3.10 -6.82 -22.92
CA LEU A 407 -3.83 -7.36 -21.75
C LEU A 407 -3.49 -8.83 -21.49
N THR A 408 -3.34 -9.20 -20.21
CA THR A 408 -3.01 -10.57 -19.76
C THR A 408 -4.04 -11.66 -20.11
N GLY A 409 -3.53 -12.88 -20.35
CA GLY A 409 -4.33 -14.11 -20.38
C GLY A 409 -4.60 -14.69 -18.98
N ILE A 410 -5.46 -15.71 -18.89
CA ILE A 410 -5.74 -16.42 -17.63
C ILE A 410 -4.56 -17.27 -17.15
N ASP A 411 -3.62 -17.62 -18.03
CA ASP A 411 -2.42 -18.41 -17.72
C ASP A 411 -1.23 -17.57 -17.22
N SER A 412 -1.47 -16.31 -16.85
CA SER A 412 -0.45 -15.35 -16.43
C SER A 412 0.53 -14.95 -17.53
N ALA A 413 0.26 -15.25 -18.80
CA ALA A 413 1.17 -14.97 -19.90
C ALA A 413 0.73 -13.86 -20.87
N ILE A 414 1.78 -13.28 -21.43
CA ILE A 414 1.99 -12.47 -22.63
C ILE A 414 2.24 -13.23 -23.92
N THR A 415 1.80 -12.87 -25.13
CA THR A 415 2.51 -13.32 -26.35
C THR A 415 2.66 -12.17 -27.34
N SER A 416 3.91 -11.77 -27.59
CA SER A 416 4.28 -10.68 -28.49
C SER A 416 5.52 -11.07 -29.29
N ASN A 417 5.57 -10.76 -30.59
CA ASN A 417 6.69 -11.09 -31.49
C ASN A 417 7.15 -12.57 -31.42
N ASN A 418 6.19 -13.50 -31.23
CA ASN A 418 6.40 -14.93 -30.99
C ASN A 418 7.13 -15.33 -29.68
N ALA A 419 7.49 -14.37 -28.82
CA ALA A 419 7.96 -14.64 -27.46
C ALA A 419 6.77 -14.69 -26.48
N LYS A 420 6.83 -15.61 -25.50
CA LYS A 420 5.81 -15.76 -24.44
C LYS A 420 6.37 -15.30 -23.10
N SER A 421 6.07 -14.06 -22.72
CA SER A 421 6.46 -13.48 -21.42
C SER A 421 5.48 -13.89 -20.31
N LEU A 422 5.94 -13.98 -19.06
CA LEU A 422 5.08 -14.17 -17.89
C LEU A 422 4.89 -12.85 -17.13
N VAL A 423 3.66 -12.58 -16.72
CA VAL A 423 3.23 -11.33 -16.06
C VAL A 423 2.81 -11.65 -14.64
N SER A 424 3.65 -11.26 -13.68
CA SER A 424 3.47 -11.49 -12.26
C SER A 424 2.33 -10.62 -11.69
N PRO A 425 1.47 -11.15 -10.79
CA PRO A 425 0.49 -10.35 -10.07
C PRO A 425 1.12 -9.37 -9.07
N PHE A 426 2.45 -9.35 -8.94
CA PHE A 426 3.24 -8.41 -8.15
C PHE A 426 3.95 -7.34 -9.02
N GLY A 427 3.57 -7.21 -10.30
CA GLY A 427 3.97 -6.10 -11.18
C GLY A 427 5.19 -6.34 -12.09
N TYR A 428 5.81 -7.52 -12.04
CA TYR A 428 6.97 -7.87 -12.87
C TYR A 428 6.57 -8.57 -14.19
N VAL A 429 7.26 -8.29 -15.29
CA VAL A 429 7.18 -9.09 -16.54
C VAL A 429 8.52 -9.77 -16.81
N PHE A 430 8.50 -11.06 -17.12
CA PHE A 430 9.69 -11.87 -17.42
C PHE A 430 9.66 -12.44 -18.83
N ASN A 431 10.79 -12.43 -19.54
CA ASN A 431 10.95 -13.09 -20.85
C ASN A 431 11.10 -14.63 -20.69
N PRO A 432 11.05 -15.42 -21.78
CA PRO A 432 11.28 -16.87 -21.73
C PRO A 432 12.62 -17.29 -21.10
N GLU A 433 13.64 -16.44 -21.19
CA GLU A 433 15.00 -16.64 -20.67
C GLU A 433 15.08 -16.48 -19.14
N GLY A 434 14.13 -15.76 -18.54
CA GLY A 434 14.02 -15.50 -17.10
C GLY A 434 14.66 -14.20 -16.63
N GLU A 435 14.76 -13.21 -17.50
CA GLU A 435 15.21 -11.85 -17.21
C GLU A 435 14.01 -10.93 -16.98
N LEU A 436 14.17 -9.87 -16.19
CA LEU A 436 13.14 -8.86 -15.97
C LEU A 436 12.98 -8.02 -17.24
N ALA A 437 11.94 -8.29 -18.00
CA ALA A 437 11.71 -7.76 -19.34
C ALA A 437 10.74 -6.57 -19.37
N GLY A 438 10.09 -6.24 -18.25
CA GLY A 438 9.17 -5.11 -18.15
C GLY A 438 8.31 -5.12 -16.90
N ALA A 439 7.18 -4.42 -16.97
CA ALA A 439 6.27 -4.15 -15.87
C ALA A 439 4.81 -4.47 -16.21
N GLY A 440 4.06 -4.99 -15.23
CA GLY A 440 2.63 -5.24 -15.33
C GLY A 440 1.84 -4.22 -14.51
N MET A 441 0.99 -3.44 -15.16
CA MET A 441 0.15 -2.41 -14.52
C MET A 441 -1.30 -2.87 -14.44
N PRO A 442 -1.95 -2.82 -13.27
CA PRO A 442 -3.39 -3.05 -13.17
C PRO A 442 -4.17 -1.96 -13.91
N MET A 443 -5.26 -2.32 -14.57
CA MET A 443 -6.18 -1.35 -15.15
C MET A 443 -6.96 -0.61 -14.04
N GLY A 444 -7.16 0.70 -14.21
CA GLY A 444 -7.98 1.50 -13.30
C GLY A 444 -7.95 3.00 -13.58
N ALA A 445 -8.41 3.76 -12.59
CA ALA A 445 -8.46 5.22 -12.62
C ALA A 445 -7.06 5.85 -12.63
N LEU A 446 -7.00 7.03 -13.25
CA LEU A 446 -5.78 7.78 -13.53
C LEU A 446 -5.91 9.18 -12.94
N TYR A 447 -4.88 9.64 -12.23
CA TYR A 447 -4.94 10.80 -11.34
C TYR A 447 -3.95 11.89 -11.72
N SER A 448 -4.42 13.14 -11.73
CA SER A 448 -3.59 14.35 -11.85
C SER A 448 -2.72 14.57 -10.60
N PRO A 449 -1.73 15.49 -10.64
CA PRO A 449 -0.82 15.72 -9.50
C PRO A 449 -1.52 16.11 -8.18
N ASN A 450 -2.69 16.74 -8.26
CA ASN A 450 -3.54 17.10 -7.11
C ASN A 450 -4.47 15.97 -6.63
N GLY A 451 -4.40 14.76 -7.21
CA GLY A 451 -5.17 13.58 -6.78
C GLY A 451 -6.63 13.52 -7.27
N SER A 452 -7.04 14.37 -8.23
CA SER A 452 -8.36 14.24 -8.88
C SER A 452 -8.30 13.21 -10.02
N VAL A 453 -9.43 12.57 -10.33
CA VAL A 453 -9.52 11.62 -11.45
C VAL A 453 -9.57 12.41 -12.75
N ILE A 454 -8.69 12.06 -13.70
CA ILE A 454 -8.65 12.68 -15.04
C ILE A 454 -8.98 11.71 -16.18
N ALA A 455 -8.84 10.39 -15.94
CA ALA A 455 -9.09 9.38 -16.95
C ALA A 455 -9.31 7.98 -16.35
N GLN A 456 -9.74 7.06 -17.20
CA GLN A 456 -9.62 5.61 -17.03
C GLN A 456 -8.58 5.06 -18.01
N THR A 457 -7.89 4.00 -17.63
CA THR A 457 -6.98 3.27 -18.54
C THR A 457 -7.80 2.36 -19.46
N ASP A 458 -7.62 2.47 -20.78
CA ASP A 458 -8.25 1.58 -21.75
C ASP A 458 -7.40 0.33 -22.07
N PHE A 459 -7.87 -0.55 -22.96
CA PHE A 459 -7.12 -1.75 -23.37
C PHE A 459 -5.95 -1.46 -24.32
N SER A 460 -5.74 -0.21 -24.76
CA SER A 460 -4.61 0.24 -25.57
C SER A 460 -3.54 1.00 -24.77
N GLY A 461 -3.71 1.10 -23.43
CA GLY A 461 -2.82 1.89 -22.56
C GLY A 461 -3.03 3.40 -22.69
N SER A 462 -4.07 3.85 -23.38
CA SER A 462 -4.47 5.24 -23.50
C SER A 462 -5.24 5.68 -22.26
N ALA A 463 -4.99 6.91 -21.82
CA ALA A 463 -5.76 7.55 -20.76
C ALA A 463 -7.01 8.21 -21.36
N LEU A 464 -8.18 7.58 -21.22
CA LEU A 464 -9.45 8.11 -21.71
C LEU A 464 -10.18 8.88 -20.61
N ALA A 465 -10.34 10.19 -20.81
CA ALA A 465 -11.21 11.04 -20.00
C ALA A 465 -12.70 10.77 -20.30
N ASP A 466 -13.58 11.24 -19.43
CA ASP A 466 -15.03 11.22 -19.67
C ASP A 466 -15.36 11.98 -20.98
N GLY A 467 -16.30 11.42 -21.75
CA GLY A 467 -16.55 11.85 -23.14
C GLY A 467 -15.58 11.26 -24.19
N GLY A 468 -14.58 10.47 -23.78
CA GLY A 468 -13.75 9.65 -24.68
C GLY A 468 -12.50 10.34 -25.26
N ASN A 469 -12.14 11.52 -24.76
CA ASN A 469 -10.91 12.21 -25.17
C ASN A 469 -9.67 11.52 -24.59
N VAL A 470 -8.62 11.34 -25.40
CA VAL A 470 -7.31 10.87 -24.92
C VAL A 470 -6.58 12.04 -24.25
N VAL A 471 -6.16 11.87 -23.00
CA VAL A 471 -5.40 12.87 -22.21
C VAL A 471 -3.95 12.45 -21.92
N GLY A 472 -3.48 11.40 -22.61
CA GLY A 472 -2.11 10.89 -22.51
C GLY A 472 -2.05 9.36 -22.65
N LYS A 473 -0.88 8.78 -22.37
CA LYS A 473 -0.66 7.33 -22.34
C LYS A 473 -0.05 6.89 -21.02
N LEU A 474 -0.47 5.72 -20.55
CA LEU A 474 0.13 5.03 -19.41
C LEU A 474 1.47 4.40 -19.82
N THR A 475 2.46 4.52 -18.94
CA THR A 475 3.81 3.94 -19.11
C THR A 475 3.98 2.67 -18.28
N GLY A 476 5.01 1.87 -18.60
CA GLY A 476 5.46 0.75 -17.76
C GLY A 476 5.98 1.18 -16.39
N SER A 477 6.14 2.48 -16.16
CA SER A 477 6.47 3.09 -14.85
C SER A 477 5.23 3.56 -14.06
N GLY A 478 4.01 3.41 -14.61
CA GLY A 478 2.75 3.77 -13.92
C GLY A 478 2.38 5.26 -13.99
N PHE A 479 3.19 6.06 -14.68
CA PHE A 479 2.95 7.48 -14.94
C PHE A 479 2.22 7.69 -16.26
N ILE A 480 1.53 8.82 -16.38
CA ILE A 480 0.78 9.24 -17.56
C ILE A 480 1.57 10.34 -18.27
N THR A 481 1.83 10.17 -19.56
CA THR A 481 2.62 11.12 -20.35
C THR A 481 1.85 11.60 -21.58
N ASP A 482 1.92 12.90 -21.87
CA ASP A 482 1.39 13.52 -23.08
C ASP A 482 2.33 14.63 -23.55
N HIS A 483 2.57 14.75 -24.86
CA HIS A 483 3.40 15.79 -25.50
C HIS A 483 4.67 16.22 -24.71
N ASN A 484 5.49 15.23 -24.29
CA ASN A 484 6.70 15.41 -23.47
C ASN A 484 6.47 16.07 -22.09
N GLN A 485 5.30 15.86 -21.47
CA GLN A 485 4.96 16.30 -20.12
C GLN A 485 4.42 15.14 -19.26
N LEU A 486 4.61 15.25 -17.94
CA LEU A 486 4.03 14.36 -16.94
C LEU A 486 2.63 14.85 -16.54
N VAL A 487 1.59 14.12 -16.95
CA VAL A 487 0.18 14.48 -16.73
C VAL A 487 -0.36 13.94 -15.40
N GLY A 488 0.20 12.83 -14.91
CA GLY A 488 -0.29 12.19 -13.69
C GLY A 488 0.24 10.77 -13.46
N LYS A 489 -0.47 9.99 -12.65
CA LYS A 489 -0.09 8.62 -12.24
C LYS A 489 -1.32 7.76 -11.90
N ASN A 490 -1.17 6.45 -11.94
CA ASN A 490 -2.06 5.53 -11.24
C ASN A 490 -1.70 5.46 -9.74
N ILE A 491 -2.68 5.24 -8.84
CA ILE A 491 -2.48 5.23 -7.38
C ILE A 491 -3.04 3.93 -6.79
N LEU A 492 -2.17 3.13 -6.18
CA LEU A 492 -2.43 1.77 -5.67
C LEU A 492 -2.29 1.64 -4.14
N SER A 493 -2.53 2.74 -3.42
CA SER A 493 -2.57 2.73 -1.95
C SER A 493 -3.82 2.04 -1.42
N TYR A 494 -3.73 1.34 -0.29
CA TYR A 494 -4.85 0.61 0.32
C TYR A 494 -5.21 1.06 1.74
N TYR A 495 -4.27 1.72 2.44
CA TYR A 495 -4.48 2.30 3.76
C TYR A 495 -3.68 3.59 3.90
N ALA A 496 -4.02 4.42 4.90
CA ALA A 496 -3.29 5.64 5.21
C ALA A 496 -3.14 5.84 6.73
N VAL A 497 -2.00 6.40 7.12
CA VAL A 497 -1.68 6.67 8.53
C VAL A 497 -1.26 8.13 8.73
N GLY A 498 -1.77 8.74 9.78
CA GLY A 498 -1.36 10.07 10.24
C GLY A 498 -0.16 10.03 11.17
N SER A 499 0.36 11.22 11.51
CA SER A 499 1.62 11.43 12.26
C SER A 499 1.82 10.67 13.55
N ARG A 500 0.74 10.27 14.23
CA ARG A 500 0.79 9.46 15.47
C ARG A 500 0.64 7.96 15.23
N ALA A 501 0.86 7.52 14.00
CA ALA A 501 0.62 6.15 13.54
C ALA A 501 -0.83 5.72 13.82
N SER A 502 -1.76 6.60 13.44
CA SER A 502 -3.21 6.40 13.54
C SER A 502 -3.75 6.12 12.14
N ASP A 503 -4.47 5.01 12.00
CA ASP A 503 -5.38 4.75 10.88
C ASP A 503 -6.25 5.98 10.61
N LEU A 504 -6.23 6.47 9.36
CA LEU A 504 -7.04 7.61 8.92
C LEU A 504 -8.44 7.20 8.46
N GLY A 505 -8.65 5.93 8.09
CA GLY A 505 -9.94 5.42 7.63
C GLY A 505 -9.90 4.60 6.34
N SER A 506 -11.09 4.30 5.84
CA SER A 506 -11.31 3.46 4.66
C SER A 506 -11.10 4.24 3.34
N PHE A 507 -10.93 3.52 2.22
CA PHE A 507 -10.68 4.12 0.91
C PHE A 507 -11.87 3.95 -0.03
N SER A 508 -12.25 5.02 -0.73
CA SER A 508 -13.11 4.98 -1.90
C SER A 508 -12.34 4.44 -3.12
N GLU A 509 -13.04 3.97 -4.16
CA GLU A 509 -12.41 3.58 -5.44
C GLU A 509 -11.57 4.74 -6.00
N GLN A 510 -12.05 5.97 -5.87
CA GLN A 510 -11.40 7.20 -6.32
C GLN A 510 -10.23 7.69 -5.42
N ASN A 511 -9.64 6.83 -4.58
CA ASN A 511 -8.50 7.17 -3.69
C ASN A 511 -8.82 8.30 -2.68
N LEU A 512 -10.10 8.44 -2.29
CA LEU A 512 -10.51 9.31 -1.18
C LEU A 512 -10.47 8.52 0.13
N ILE A 513 -10.04 9.17 1.21
CA ILE A 513 -10.04 8.61 2.56
C ILE A 513 -11.32 9.04 3.26
N MET A 514 -12.06 8.06 3.78
CA MET A 514 -13.35 8.22 4.45
C MET A 514 -13.26 7.81 5.92
N ASP A 515 -13.82 8.62 6.81
CA ASP A 515 -13.90 8.33 8.24
C ASP A 515 -14.82 7.12 8.56
N LYS A 516 -14.93 6.76 9.84
CA LYS A 516 -15.80 5.65 10.29
C LYS A 516 -17.31 5.89 10.10
N SER A 517 -17.70 7.11 9.74
CA SER A 517 -19.07 7.48 9.38
C SER A 517 -19.25 7.59 7.85
N LEU A 518 -18.23 7.21 7.08
CA LEU A 518 -18.11 7.30 5.63
C LEU A 518 -18.10 8.74 5.07
N ASN A 519 -17.71 9.74 5.87
CA ASN A 519 -17.45 11.09 5.38
C ASN A 519 -16.06 11.17 4.74
N ILE A 520 -15.95 11.78 3.55
CA ILE A 520 -14.65 12.11 2.94
C ILE A 520 -13.92 13.14 3.81
N ILE A 521 -12.70 12.81 4.25
CA ILE A 521 -11.83 13.68 5.06
C ILE A 521 -10.51 14.04 4.36
N ALA A 522 -10.10 13.24 3.37
CA ALA A 522 -8.89 13.47 2.60
C ALA A 522 -8.95 12.78 1.23
N LYS A 523 -7.96 13.10 0.39
CA LYS A 523 -7.64 12.44 -0.88
C LYS A 523 -6.17 12.03 -0.87
N VAL A 524 -5.82 11.00 -1.63
CA VAL A 524 -4.43 10.57 -1.82
C VAL A 524 -3.89 11.09 -3.15
N LEU A 525 -2.70 11.68 -3.11
CA LEU A 525 -2.03 12.24 -4.29
C LEU A 525 -1.03 11.22 -4.90
N PRO A 526 -0.60 11.40 -6.15
CA PRO A 526 0.41 10.56 -6.81
C PRO A 526 1.77 10.41 -6.11
N ASP A 527 2.10 11.33 -5.20
CA ASP A 527 3.25 11.31 -4.28
C ASP A 527 3.02 10.45 -3.02
N SER A 528 1.83 9.84 -2.91
CA SER A 528 1.33 9.06 -1.76
C SER A 528 1.03 9.86 -0.49
N SER A 529 1.01 11.19 -0.53
CA SER A 529 0.56 12.02 0.58
C SER A 529 -0.97 11.98 0.73
N ALA A 530 -1.46 11.93 1.98
CA ALA A 530 -2.87 12.10 2.31
C ALA A 530 -3.16 13.57 2.64
N VAL A 531 -3.98 14.24 1.83
CA VAL A 531 -4.25 15.69 1.90
C VAL A 531 -5.70 15.94 2.27
N ALA A 532 -5.95 16.86 3.21
CA ALA A 532 -7.30 17.17 3.68
C ALA A 532 -8.19 17.69 2.54
N ALA A 533 -9.35 17.05 2.34
CA ALA A 533 -10.31 17.36 1.28
C ALA A 533 -11.70 16.80 1.66
N SER A 534 -12.77 17.41 1.17
CA SER A 534 -14.17 17.00 1.45
C SER A 534 -14.92 16.42 0.24
N LYS A 535 -14.26 16.36 -0.93
CA LYS A 535 -14.76 15.85 -2.22
C LYS A 535 -13.54 15.50 -3.12
N PRO A 536 -13.69 14.77 -4.24
CA PRO A 536 -12.56 14.44 -5.12
C PRO A 536 -11.95 15.63 -5.88
N ASP A 537 -12.80 16.51 -6.42
CA ASP A 537 -12.37 17.53 -7.39
C ASP A 537 -12.00 18.84 -6.70
N THR A 538 -10.89 18.79 -5.96
CA THR A 538 -10.32 19.92 -5.22
C THR A 538 -8.86 20.15 -5.62
N LEU A 539 -8.38 21.39 -5.56
CA LEU A 539 -7.07 21.77 -6.10
C LEU A 539 -5.93 21.73 -5.08
N GLU A 540 -6.20 21.40 -3.82
CA GLU A 540 -5.21 21.47 -2.74
C GLU A 540 -4.23 20.30 -2.76
N TYR A 541 -3.00 20.60 -2.37
CA TYR A 541 -1.92 19.70 -2.01
C TYR A 541 -1.62 19.76 -0.50
N MET A 542 -2.16 20.76 0.21
CA MET A 542 -1.94 21.08 1.61
C MET A 542 -3.24 21.56 2.30
N PRO A 543 -3.47 21.24 3.59
CA PRO A 543 -2.54 20.57 4.50
C PRO A 543 -2.51 19.05 4.29
N GLN A 544 -1.32 18.48 4.37
CA GLN A 544 -1.11 17.05 4.52
C GLN A 544 -1.48 16.59 5.94
N ILE A 545 -2.14 15.45 6.06
CA ILE A 545 -2.56 14.85 7.34
C ILE A 545 -1.97 13.45 7.59
N GLY A 546 -1.19 12.93 6.64
CA GLY A 546 -0.46 11.66 6.76
C GLY A 546 0.11 11.19 5.42
N ASN A 547 0.48 9.91 5.34
CA ASN A 547 0.83 9.22 4.09
C ASN A 547 -0.07 7.99 3.86
N ALA A 548 -0.27 7.63 2.61
CA ALA A 548 -0.92 6.41 2.17
C ALA A 548 0.10 5.40 1.64
N TYR A 549 -0.20 4.10 1.73
CA TYR A 549 0.72 3.02 1.37
C TYR A 549 0.00 1.89 0.63
N ALA A 550 0.75 1.19 -0.24
CA ALA A 550 0.31 -0.06 -0.86
C ALA A 550 0.44 -1.26 0.12
N TRP A 551 0.09 -2.46 -0.32
CA TRP A 551 0.31 -3.69 0.45
C TRP A 551 1.80 -4.05 0.50
N GLN A 552 2.40 -3.93 1.68
CA GLN A 552 3.86 -3.88 1.86
C GLN A 552 4.38 -4.87 2.92
N ILE A 553 5.65 -5.24 2.77
CA ILE A 553 6.37 -6.21 3.60
C ILE A 553 7.07 -5.46 4.74
N ALA A 554 6.89 -5.87 5.99
CA ALA A 554 7.58 -5.26 7.12
C ALA A 554 8.95 -5.94 7.36
N LEU A 555 10.03 -5.16 7.34
CA LEU A 555 11.42 -5.61 7.53
C LEU A 555 12.10 -4.87 8.68
N GLY A 556 12.90 -5.58 9.49
CA GLY A 556 13.73 -4.99 10.54
C GLY A 556 15.05 -4.41 10.01
N TRP A 557 15.78 -3.68 10.87
CA TRP A 557 17.06 -3.02 10.55
C TRP A 557 18.20 -3.95 10.11
N ASN A 558 18.04 -5.26 10.23
CA ASN A 558 18.97 -6.30 9.77
C ASN A 558 18.45 -7.08 8.54
N GLY A 559 17.40 -6.59 7.87
CA GLY A 559 16.71 -7.30 6.79
C GLY A 559 15.91 -8.53 7.24
N GLY A 560 15.67 -8.67 8.55
CA GLY A 560 14.81 -9.72 9.09
C GLY A 560 13.34 -9.45 8.78
N PHE A 561 12.66 -10.42 8.14
CA PHE A 561 11.22 -10.37 7.90
C PHE A 561 10.44 -10.30 9.23
N LEU A 562 9.62 -9.27 9.40
CA LEU A 562 8.77 -9.08 10.58
C LEU A 562 7.34 -9.60 10.34
N GLY A 563 6.77 -9.31 9.17
CA GLY A 563 5.36 -9.55 8.89
C GLY A 563 4.84 -8.83 7.64
N TYR A 564 3.52 -8.74 7.51
CA TYR A 564 2.84 -7.99 6.46
C TYR A 564 1.99 -6.86 7.06
N ALA A 565 1.89 -5.73 6.35
CA ALA A 565 0.93 -4.68 6.66
C ALA A 565 -0.45 -5.01 6.05
N ASP A 566 -1.51 -4.96 6.86
CA ASP A 566 -2.90 -5.13 6.40
C ASP A 566 -3.56 -3.82 5.97
N ILE A 567 -4.83 -3.89 5.53
CA ILE A 567 -5.65 -2.75 5.09
C ILE A 567 -5.96 -1.69 6.17
N THR A 568 -5.43 -1.84 7.39
CA THR A 568 -5.50 -0.83 8.47
C THR A 568 -4.11 -0.27 8.84
N GLY A 569 -3.07 -0.65 8.09
CA GLY A 569 -1.68 -0.38 8.44
C GLY A 569 -1.23 -1.10 9.71
N ALA A 570 -1.93 -2.16 10.15
CA ALA A 570 -1.45 -3.01 11.23
C ALA A 570 -0.45 -4.04 10.68
N VAL A 571 0.66 -4.23 11.39
CA VAL A 571 1.69 -5.20 11.00
C VAL A 571 1.48 -6.48 11.79
N ASN A 572 1.19 -7.55 11.06
CA ASN A 572 0.90 -8.88 11.61
C ASN A 572 2.02 -9.85 11.26
N ASP A 573 2.40 -10.68 12.24
CA ASP A 573 3.33 -11.79 12.03
C ASP A 573 2.68 -12.95 11.25
N LEU A 574 3.48 -13.97 10.96
CA LEU A 574 3.07 -15.19 10.25
C LEU A 574 2.03 -16.03 11.01
N GLY A 575 1.87 -15.84 12.32
CA GLY A 575 0.79 -16.42 13.12
C GLY A 575 -0.50 -15.59 13.09
N GLY A 576 -0.54 -14.51 12.30
CA GLY A 576 -1.65 -13.55 12.29
C GLY A 576 -1.76 -12.77 13.59
N SER A 577 -0.67 -12.58 14.34
CA SER A 577 -0.63 -11.78 15.57
C SER A 577 -0.12 -10.37 15.26
N LYS A 578 -0.86 -9.35 15.69
CA LYS A 578 -0.46 -7.96 15.52
C LYS A 578 0.77 -7.65 16.38
N ILE A 579 1.93 -7.51 15.75
CA ILE A 579 3.20 -7.16 16.41
C ILE A 579 3.43 -5.64 16.45
N GLY A 580 2.79 -4.90 15.54
CA GLY A 580 2.96 -3.45 15.45
C GLY A 580 2.02 -2.79 14.46
N ARG A 581 2.42 -1.61 13.97
CA ARG A 581 1.71 -0.83 12.97
C ARG A 581 2.65 0.10 12.20
N VAL A 582 2.16 0.60 11.07
CA VAL A 582 2.83 1.54 10.18
C VAL A 582 2.70 2.96 10.73
N ALA A 583 3.75 3.76 10.54
CA ALA A 583 3.83 5.19 10.84
C ALA A 583 4.26 5.97 9.59
N GLU A 584 4.24 7.30 9.68
CA GLU A 584 4.73 8.20 8.62
C GLU A 584 6.14 7.85 8.12
N ARG A 585 6.43 8.27 6.88
CA ARG A 585 7.68 8.03 6.16
C ARG A 585 8.07 6.56 5.96
N GLY A 586 7.13 5.61 6.14
CA GLY A 586 7.31 4.16 5.96
C GLY A 586 7.83 3.38 7.19
N LEU A 587 7.92 4.03 8.35
CA LEU A 587 8.46 3.41 9.57
C LEU A 587 7.49 2.38 10.16
N VAL A 588 8.01 1.27 10.70
CA VAL A 588 7.23 0.28 11.45
C VAL A 588 7.54 0.41 12.94
N ILE A 589 6.48 0.57 13.75
CA ILE A 589 6.56 0.67 15.22
C ILE A 589 5.81 -0.50 15.88
N ASP A 590 6.32 -0.99 17.00
CA ASP A 590 5.69 -2.09 17.76
C ASP A 590 4.45 -1.62 18.55
N ASN A 591 3.83 -2.55 19.28
CA ASN A 591 2.71 -2.26 20.19
C ASN A 591 3.08 -1.34 21.39
N SER A 592 4.37 -1.07 21.61
CA SER A 592 4.92 -0.12 22.59
C SER A 592 5.34 1.22 21.94
N ASN A 593 5.07 1.40 20.63
CA ASN A 593 5.54 2.48 19.74
C ASN A 593 7.06 2.56 19.51
N ILE A 594 7.83 1.54 19.91
CA ILE A 594 9.27 1.43 19.60
C ILE A 594 9.42 1.21 18.10
N VAL A 595 10.28 2.00 17.44
CA VAL A 595 10.58 1.82 16.01
C VAL A 595 11.43 0.56 15.81
N ILE A 596 10.90 -0.43 15.10
CA ILE A 596 11.50 -1.77 14.92
C ILE A 596 11.93 -2.06 13.49
N GLY A 597 11.47 -1.28 12.51
CA GLY A 597 11.74 -1.54 11.09
C GLY A 597 11.09 -0.56 10.13
N TYR A 598 10.91 -1.02 8.90
CA TYR A 598 10.45 -0.24 7.75
C TYR A 598 9.57 -1.10 6.83
N LEU A 599 8.84 -0.46 5.91
CA LEU A 599 8.09 -1.13 4.86
C LEU A 599 8.86 -1.23 3.55
N GLN A 600 8.87 -2.42 2.96
CA GLN A 600 9.46 -2.70 1.66
C GLN A 600 8.36 -2.95 0.61
N GLU A 601 8.48 -2.24 -0.51
CA GLU A 601 7.66 -2.41 -1.72
C GLU A 601 8.22 -3.50 -2.66
N TYR A 602 7.37 -3.94 -3.58
CA TYR A 602 7.79 -4.77 -4.71
C TYR A 602 8.63 -3.93 -5.67
N ALA A 603 9.95 -4.14 -5.62
CA ALA A 603 10.93 -3.45 -6.44
C ALA A 603 11.76 -4.45 -7.26
N SER A 604 12.39 -3.99 -8.33
CA SER A 604 13.55 -4.70 -8.89
C SER A 604 14.77 -4.44 -8.00
N VAL A 605 15.75 -5.34 -8.03
CA VAL A 605 17.05 -5.14 -7.37
C VAL A 605 18.11 -4.98 -8.45
N ILE A 606 18.75 -3.82 -8.48
CA ILE A 606 19.73 -3.43 -9.50
C ILE A 606 21.06 -2.99 -8.89
N THR A 607 22.12 -2.99 -9.70
CA THR A 607 23.43 -2.37 -9.38
C THR A 607 23.52 -0.94 -9.92
N ASP A 608 24.50 -0.15 -9.48
CA ASP A 608 24.80 1.21 -10.00
C ASP A 608 25.27 1.23 -11.49
N ALA A 609 25.30 0.07 -12.15
CA ALA A 609 25.49 -0.10 -13.60
C ALA A 609 24.21 -0.55 -14.34
N CYS A 610 23.03 -0.43 -13.71
CA CYS A 610 21.71 -0.84 -14.23
C CYS A 610 21.64 -2.29 -14.73
N THR A 611 22.44 -3.17 -14.13
CA THR A 611 22.28 -4.62 -14.23
C THR A 611 21.25 -5.07 -13.20
N VAL A 612 20.24 -5.83 -13.62
CA VAL A 612 19.22 -6.40 -12.74
C VAL A 612 19.75 -7.66 -12.05
N SER A 613 20.00 -7.57 -10.74
CA SER A 613 20.38 -8.71 -9.90
C SER A 613 19.20 -9.64 -9.62
N GLY A 614 17.99 -9.09 -9.44
CA GLY A 614 16.78 -9.87 -9.15
C GLY A 614 15.55 -8.99 -8.86
N VAL A 615 14.60 -9.51 -8.11
CA VAL A 615 13.41 -8.80 -7.63
C VAL A 615 13.15 -9.09 -6.15
N VAL A 616 12.44 -8.18 -5.47
CA VAL A 616 11.94 -8.39 -4.10
C VAL A 616 10.73 -9.33 -4.14
N SER A 617 10.84 -10.51 -3.54
CA SER A 617 9.72 -11.46 -3.52
C SER A 617 8.71 -11.13 -2.40
N PRO A 618 7.48 -11.67 -2.46
CA PRO A 618 6.49 -11.60 -1.38
C PRO A 618 6.95 -12.18 -0.03
N ARG A 619 8.15 -12.74 0.07
CA ARG A 619 8.76 -13.22 1.33
C ARG A 619 9.72 -12.20 1.97
N GLY A 620 9.94 -11.05 1.34
CA GLY A 620 10.95 -10.05 1.76
C GLY A 620 12.40 -10.44 1.43
N ASP A 621 12.59 -11.56 0.74
CA ASP A 621 13.89 -11.99 0.20
C ASP A 621 14.06 -11.53 -1.25
N ILE A 622 15.30 -11.60 -1.72
CA ILE A 622 15.68 -11.23 -3.09
C ILE A 622 15.84 -12.52 -3.88
N GLN A 623 15.13 -12.63 -5.00
CA GLN A 623 15.20 -13.80 -5.87
C GLN A 623 15.31 -13.39 -7.34
N ASN A 624 16.00 -14.20 -8.13
CA ASN A 624 15.88 -14.16 -9.60
C ASN A 624 14.74 -15.07 -10.09
N PHE A 625 14.42 -15.02 -11.39
CA PHE A 625 13.34 -15.83 -11.99
C PHE A 625 13.54 -17.35 -11.83
N ARG A 626 14.77 -17.83 -11.65
CA ARG A 626 15.03 -19.26 -11.39
C ARG A 626 14.56 -19.68 -9.98
N GLY A 627 14.07 -18.74 -9.17
CA GLY A 627 13.69 -18.97 -7.76
C GLY A 627 14.91 -19.13 -6.86
N ILE A 628 16.08 -18.67 -7.31
CA ILE A 628 17.32 -18.72 -6.54
C ILE A 628 17.34 -17.49 -5.64
N TYR A 629 17.36 -17.75 -4.33
CA TYR A 629 17.61 -16.77 -3.28
C TYR A 629 19.01 -16.16 -3.44
N LEU A 630 19.10 -14.82 -3.38
CA LEU A 630 20.34 -14.07 -3.52
C LEU A 630 20.73 -13.32 -2.23
N GLY A 631 19.75 -12.99 -1.39
CA GLY A 631 19.94 -12.13 -0.22
C GLY A 631 18.63 -11.62 0.37
N LYS A 632 18.74 -10.60 1.23
CA LYS A 632 17.62 -9.93 1.91
C LYS A 632 17.65 -8.43 1.58
N MET A 633 16.48 -7.81 1.56
CA MET A 633 16.39 -6.36 1.54
C MET A 633 16.68 -5.77 2.93
N LEU A 634 17.45 -4.69 2.97
CA LEU A 634 17.61 -3.85 4.16
C LEU A 634 16.55 -2.74 4.15
N ALA A 635 16.18 -2.25 5.33
CA ALA A 635 15.20 -1.18 5.52
C ALA A 635 15.62 0.21 4.97
N ASN A 636 16.80 0.36 4.35
CA ASN A 636 17.21 1.52 3.56
C ASN A 636 17.14 1.27 2.04
N GLY A 637 16.58 0.13 1.60
CA GLY A 637 16.49 -0.26 0.21
C GLY A 637 17.75 -0.90 -0.37
N GLN A 638 18.83 -1.12 0.39
CA GLN A 638 20.00 -1.86 -0.13
C GLN A 638 19.81 -3.39 -0.03
N ALA A 639 20.40 -4.12 -0.97
CA ALA A 639 20.34 -5.57 -1.05
C ALA A 639 21.57 -6.23 -0.41
N LEU A 640 21.38 -7.07 0.59
CA LEU A 640 22.46 -7.73 1.35
C LEU A 640 22.51 -9.23 1.08
N SER A 641 23.69 -9.74 0.67
CA SER A 641 23.98 -11.17 0.54
C SER A 641 24.15 -11.87 1.90
N ASP A 642 24.03 -13.19 1.93
CA ASP A 642 24.36 -13.98 3.15
C ASP A 642 25.85 -13.86 3.55
N SER A 643 26.74 -13.48 2.62
CA SER A 643 28.13 -13.10 2.89
C SER A 643 28.29 -11.68 3.48
N SER A 644 27.20 -11.01 3.88
CA SER A 644 27.18 -9.63 4.40
C SER A 644 27.76 -8.57 3.44
N SER A 645 27.67 -8.81 2.13
CA SER A 645 28.06 -7.82 1.10
C SER A 645 26.82 -7.18 0.47
N ILE A 646 26.93 -5.92 0.05
CA ILE A 646 25.90 -5.30 -0.80
C ILE A 646 25.98 -5.90 -2.21
N ILE A 647 24.81 -6.18 -2.82
CA ILE A 647 24.68 -6.80 -4.15
C ILE A 647 23.71 -6.02 -5.09
N GLY A 648 23.34 -4.81 -4.67
CA GLY A 648 22.42 -3.92 -5.38
C GLY A 648 21.52 -3.13 -4.41
N TYR A 649 20.44 -2.59 -4.93
CA TYR A 649 19.41 -1.85 -4.20
C TYR A 649 18.06 -1.95 -4.92
N ALA A 650 16.99 -1.70 -4.17
CA ALA A 650 15.63 -1.61 -4.67
C ALA A 650 15.48 -0.38 -5.57
N ASN A 651 14.96 -0.57 -6.78
CA ASN A 651 14.56 0.49 -7.68
C ASN A 651 13.03 0.50 -7.84
N VAL A 652 12.42 1.65 -7.56
CA VAL A 652 10.98 1.93 -7.73
C VAL A 652 10.84 3.04 -8.78
N PRO A 653 10.03 2.87 -9.83
CA PRO A 653 9.88 3.86 -10.89
C PRO A 653 9.46 5.25 -10.40
N ALA A 654 10.20 6.28 -10.81
CA ALA A 654 10.01 7.66 -10.39
C ALA A 654 10.29 8.66 -11.55
N PRO A 655 9.73 9.88 -11.50
CA PRO A 655 10.12 10.96 -12.42
C PRO A 655 11.53 11.44 -12.10
N VAL A 656 12.26 11.87 -13.12
CA VAL A 656 13.64 12.38 -13.04
C VAL A 656 13.63 13.87 -13.34
N ILE A 657 14.18 14.66 -12.43
CA ILE A 657 14.37 16.11 -12.54
C ILE A 657 15.80 16.47 -12.93
N ASP A 658 15.94 17.54 -13.70
CA ASP A 658 17.21 18.21 -14.00
C ASP A 658 17.55 19.32 -12.98
N PHE A 659 18.72 19.96 -13.14
CA PHE A 659 19.14 21.09 -12.29
C PHE A 659 18.31 22.38 -12.49
N SER A 660 17.39 22.41 -13.44
CA SER A 660 16.45 23.51 -13.69
C SER A 660 15.03 23.21 -13.16
N GLY A 661 14.84 22.08 -12.48
CA GLY A 661 13.55 21.68 -11.91
C GLY A 661 12.57 21.06 -12.92
N ASN A 662 13.00 20.76 -14.14
CA ASN A 662 12.14 20.14 -15.16
C ASN A 662 12.17 18.62 -15.02
N VAL A 663 11.01 17.96 -15.11
CA VAL A 663 10.96 16.52 -15.33
C VAL A 663 11.44 16.22 -16.75
N THR A 664 12.56 15.51 -16.89
CA THR A 664 13.20 15.19 -18.17
C THR A 664 13.07 13.72 -18.57
N ALA A 665 12.80 12.83 -17.60
CA ALA A 665 12.71 11.39 -17.81
C ALA A 665 11.84 10.69 -16.75
N LEU A 666 11.57 9.41 -16.98
CA LEU A 666 11.05 8.45 -16.00
C LEU A 666 12.08 7.31 -15.85
N THR A 667 12.25 6.75 -14.65
CA THR A 667 13.02 5.50 -14.48
C THR A 667 12.15 4.28 -14.78
N GLY A 668 12.71 3.31 -15.52
CA GLY A 668 12.11 1.98 -15.69
C GLY A 668 12.47 1.04 -14.53
N LEU A 669 11.84 -0.14 -14.47
CA LEU A 669 12.24 -1.19 -13.50
C LEU A 669 13.68 -1.67 -13.72
N ASP A 670 14.22 -1.56 -14.93
CA ASP A 670 15.63 -1.86 -15.24
C ASP A 670 16.63 -0.78 -14.74
N GLY A 671 16.14 0.31 -14.15
CA GLY A 671 16.96 1.40 -13.58
C GLY A 671 17.39 2.48 -14.58
N TYR A 672 17.17 2.27 -15.89
CA TYR A 672 17.50 3.29 -16.87
C TYR A 672 16.48 4.43 -16.85
N ALA A 673 16.98 5.66 -16.76
CA ALA A 673 16.19 6.87 -16.98
C ALA A 673 15.96 7.06 -18.48
N ARG A 674 14.70 7.11 -18.90
CA ARG A 674 14.27 7.31 -20.29
C ARG A 674 13.49 8.62 -20.42
N ASN A 675 13.82 9.44 -21.41
CA ASN A 675 13.03 10.62 -21.75
C ASN A 675 11.64 10.21 -22.30
N PHE A 676 10.76 11.19 -22.52
CA PHE A 676 9.40 10.94 -23.04
C PHE A 676 9.35 10.36 -24.47
N GLU A 677 10.48 10.36 -25.18
CA GLU A 677 10.67 9.74 -26.50
C GLU A 677 11.33 8.34 -26.38
N ASN A 678 11.38 7.77 -25.16
CA ASN A 678 12.05 6.53 -24.74
C ASN A 678 13.58 6.49 -24.94
N GLY A 679 14.21 7.61 -25.30
CA GLY A 679 15.66 7.77 -25.36
C GLY A 679 16.30 7.64 -23.98
N ARG A 680 17.28 6.73 -23.84
CA ARG A 680 17.98 6.47 -22.57
C ARG A 680 18.94 7.61 -22.24
N LEU A 681 18.76 8.27 -21.09
CA LEU A 681 19.61 9.38 -20.63
C LEU A 681 20.77 8.92 -19.73
N GLY A 682 20.52 7.93 -18.88
CA GLY A 682 21.49 7.48 -17.88
C GLY A 682 20.96 6.35 -17.00
N CYS A 683 21.76 5.97 -16.00
CA CYS A 683 21.45 4.96 -15.00
C CYS A 683 21.20 5.61 -13.63
N ILE A 684 20.21 5.12 -12.88
CA ILE A 684 19.96 5.50 -11.48
C ILE A 684 20.98 4.83 -10.54
N ASP A 685 21.57 5.59 -9.60
CA ASP A 685 22.38 5.05 -8.50
C ASP A 685 21.52 4.70 -7.26
N ARG A 686 22.14 4.07 -6.26
CA ARG A 686 21.54 3.77 -4.94
C ARG A 686 21.02 4.97 -4.12
N ARG A 687 21.20 6.22 -4.58
CA ARG A 687 20.75 7.48 -3.97
C ARG A 687 19.73 8.21 -4.85
N GLY A 688 19.25 7.56 -5.92
CA GLY A 688 18.29 8.12 -6.87
C GLY A 688 18.91 9.02 -7.95
N ARG A 689 20.24 9.18 -7.99
CA ARG A 689 20.96 10.07 -8.89
C ARG A 689 21.10 9.44 -10.27
N ILE A 690 20.85 10.22 -11.32
CA ILE A 690 20.99 9.76 -12.70
C ILE A 690 22.35 10.17 -13.25
N HIS A 691 23.18 9.17 -13.55
CA HIS A 691 24.50 9.34 -14.14
C HIS A 691 24.50 8.94 -15.63
N ASN A 692 25.09 9.77 -16.48
CA ASN A 692 25.26 9.46 -17.90
C ASN A 692 26.43 8.46 -18.12
N ALA A 693 26.71 8.11 -19.39
CA ALA A 693 27.82 7.20 -19.73
C ALA A 693 29.21 7.69 -19.26
N ASP A 694 29.41 9.02 -19.22
CA ASP A 694 30.63 9.67 -18.73
C ASP A 694 30.66 9.82 -17.19
N LYS A 695 29.66 9.27 -16.49
CA LYS A 695 29.41 9.36 -15.03
C LYS A 695 29.04 10.76 -14.52
N VAL A 696 28.77 11.72 -15.39
CA VAL A 696 28.28 13.05 -14.99
C VAL A 696 26.86 12.91 -14.42
N LEU A 697 26.61 13.56 -13.28
CA LEU A 697 25.29 13.70 -12.69
C LEU A 697 24.44 14.62 -13.56
N ILE A 698 23.43 14.07 -14.23
CA ILE A 698 22.54 14.81 -15.15
C ILE A 698 21.16 15.09 -14.56
N GLY A 699 20.75 14.36 -13.53
CA GLY A 699 19.45 14.51 -12.87
C GLY A 699 19.32 13.64 -11.63
N LYS A 700 18.13 13.62 -11.03
CA LYS A 700 17.81 12.75 -9.88
C LYS A 700 16.33 12.39 -9.88
N THR A 701 15.96 11.25 -9.31
CA THR A 701 14.55 10.93 -9.04
C THR A 701 13.94 11.91 -8.04
N VAL A 702 12.71 12.36 -8.31
CA VAL A 702 11.94 13.25 -7.42
C VAL A 702 11.71 12.57 -6.07
N GLU A 703 12.26 13.13 -5.00
CA GLU A 703 11.95 12.71 -3.62
C GLU A 703 10.70 13.44 -3.12
N TYR A 704 9.71 12.73 -2.56
CA TYR A 704 8.48 13.32 -2.01
C TYR A 704 8.62 13.59 -0.51
N VAL A 705 9.10 14.78 -0.15
CA VAL A 705 9.42 15.18 1.24
C VAL A 705 9.11 16.65 1.52
N PRO A 706 8.95 17.04 2.81
CA PRO A 706 8.87 18.44 3.22
C PRO A 706 10.14 19.23 2.86
N VAL A 707 10.03 20.55 2.78
CA VAL A 707 11.13 21.48 2.49
C VAL A 707 11.37 22.37 3.70
N ILE A 708 12.63 22.43 4.13
CA ILE A 708 13.09 23.26 5.25
C ILE A 708 13.89 24.46 4.72
N ASN A 709 13.56 25.68 5.16
CA ASN A 709 14.34 26.87 4.86
C ASN A 709 15.60 26.95 5.74
N PHE A 710 16.54 27.83 5.37
CA PHE A 710 17.79 28.04 6.13
C PHE A 710 17.56 28.55 7.58
N ASN A 711 16.38 29.13 7.88
CA ASN A 711 15.98 29.52 9.23
C ASN A 711 15.51 28.33 10.11
N GLY A 712 15.39 27.12 9.55
CA GLY A 712 14.93 25.92 10.26
C GLY A 712 13.41 25.86 10.44
N GLU A 713 12.65 26.31 9.43
CA GLU A 713 11.19 26.26 9.34
C GLU A 713 10.77 25.42 8.12
N ILE A 714 9.72 24.59 8.28
CA ILE A 714 9.11 23.89 7.14
C ILE A 714 8.25 24.88 6.35
N VAL A 715 8.64 25.17 5.10
CA VAL A 715 7.96 26.16 4.23
C VAL A 715 6.93 25.53 3.29
N GLY A 716 7.07 24.25 2.99
CA GLY A 716 6.21 23.52 2.06
C GLY A 716 6.62 22.06 1.92
N ARG A 717 6.17 21.39 0.85
CA ARG A 717 6.68 20.08 0.43
C ARG A 717 6.86 19.99 -1.07
N THR A 718 7.64 19.01 -1.50
CA THR A 718 7.74 18.59 -2.90
C THR A 718 6.54 17.74 -3.32
N ILE A 719 6.10 17.88 -4.57
CA ILE A 719 4.99 17.11 -5.18
C ILE A 719 5.48 16.27 -6.39
N LEU A 720 4.55 15.60 -7.08
CA LEU A 720 4.80 14.61 -8.15
C LEU A 720 5.92 14.99 -9.15
N ASP A 721 5.97 16.25 -9.58
CA ASP A 721 6.87 16.76 -10.63
C ASP A 721 8.11 17.48 -10.10
N GLY A 722 8.38 17.44 -8.79
CA GLY A 722 9.51 18.12 -8.16
C GLY A 722 9.29 19.59 -7.83
N LYS A 723 8.12 20.18 -8.16
CA LYS A 723 7.76 21.51 -7.66
C LYS A 723 7.48 21.48 -6.15
N VAL A 724 7.63 22.62 -5.51
CA VAL A 724 7.44 22.82 -4.07
C VAL A 724 6.21 23.65 -3.81
N VAL A 725 5.25 23.08 -3.08
CA VAL A 725 3.97 23.71 -2.71
C VAL A 725 3.96 24.10 -1.23
N ASP A 726 3.48 25.31 -0.95
CA ASP A 726 3.41 25.86 0.39
C ASP A 726 2.09 25.50 1.11
N LYS A 727 1.97 25.90 2.38
CA LYS A 727 0.77 25.69 3.21
C LYS A 727 -0.51 26.37 2.67
N ASN A 728 -0.38 27.33 1.76
CA ASN A 728 -1.47 28.06 1.12
C ASN A 728 -1.85 27.48 -0.26
N ASN A 729 -1.23 26.36 -0.68
CA ASN A 729 -1.35 25.74 -2.00
C ASN A 729 -0.71 26.53 -3.15
N ILE A 730 0.26 27.39 -2.84
CA ILE A 730 1.02 28.16 -3.82
C ILE A 730 2.32 27.41 -4.15
N ILE A 731 2.68 27.32 -5.43
CA ILE A 731 4.00 26.84 -5.85
C ILE A 731 5.02 27.95 -5.56
N ILE A 732 6.09 27.61 -4.84
CA ILE A 732 7.12 28.55 -4.36
C ILE A 732 8.53 28.22 -4.85
N GLY A 733 8.69 27.17 -5.67
CA GLY A 733 9.99 26.73 -6.16
C GLY A 733 10.02 25.27 -6.65
N TYR A 734 11.22 24.72 -6.78
CA TYR A 734 11.52 23.36 -7.23
C TYR A 734 12.75 22.79 -6.50
N GLN A 735 12.80 21.46 -6.34
CA GLN A 735 13.99 20.76 -5.86
C GLN A 735 15.02 20.50 -6.99
N GLN A 736 16.28 20.34 -6.63
CA GLN A 736 17.40 20.07 -7.54
C GLN A 736 18.09 18.72 -7.25
N PRO A 737 18.84 18.14 -8.21
CA PRO A 737 19.57 16.87 -8.05
C PRO A 737 20.61 16.84 -6.92
N ASP A 738 21.08 18.01 -6.49
CA ASP A 738 22.00 18.24 -5.37
C ASP A 738 21.29 18.50 -4.03
N GLU A 739 19.99 18.20 -3.95
CA GLU A 739 19.15 18.28 -2.74
C GLU A 739 18.89 19.71 -2.22
N ASN A 740 19.33 20.72 -2.98
CA ASN A 740 18.90 22.10 -2.81
C ASN A 740 17.45 22.30 -3.27
N VAL A 741 16.81 23.34 -2.76
CA VAL A 741 15.53 23.83 -3.26
C VAL A 741 15.67 25.30 -3.61
N ASN A 742 15.32 25.65 -4.83
CA ASN A 742 15.32 27.03 -5.31
C ASN A 742 13.89 27.51 -5.55
N SER A 743 13.70 28.82 -5.42
CA SER A 743 12.53 29.52 -5.94
C SER A 743 12.50 29.50 -7.49
N ASP A 744 11.35 29.83 -8.08
CA ASP A 744 11.19 29.96 -9.54
C ASP A 744 12.15 31.00 -10.17
N ALA A 745 12.67 31.94 -9.37
CA ALA A 745 13.70 32.90 -9.77
C ALA A 745 15.14 32.33 -9.74
N GLY A 746 15.32 31.05 -9.38
CA GLY A 746 16.63 30.40 -9.25
C GLY A 746 17.39 30.71 -7.95
N LEU A 747 16.79 31.47 -7.02
CA LEU A 747 17.41 31.81 -5.74
C LEU A 747 17.18 30.69 -4.71
N PRO A 748 18.20 30.27 -3.92
CA PRO A 748 18.05 29.26 -2.87
C PRO A 748 16.96 29.61 -1.86
N LEU A 749 16.05 28.66 -1.64
CA LEU A 749 14.94 28.71 -0.68
C LEU A 749 15.23 27.85 0.56
N GLY A 750 15.95 26.74 0.38
CA GLY A 750 16.22 25.77 1.43
C GLY A 750 16.70 24.42 0.89
N GLY A 751 16.30 23.33 1.55
CA GLY A 751 16.67 21.97 1.19
C GLY A 751 15.63 20.92 1.59
N LEU A 752 15.84 19.68 1.14
CA LEU A 752 14.95 18.55 1.37
C LEU A 752 14.99 18.05 2.83
N PHE A 753 13.84 18.06 3.53
CA PHE A 753 13.75 17.69 4.93
C PHE A 753 13.55 16.17 5.13
N LYS A 754 14.67 15.44 5.07
CA LYS A 754 14.70 13.97 5.03
C LYS A 754 15.00 13.26 6.35
N TYR A 755 15.19 14.01 7.44
CA TYR A 755 15.44 13.45 8.77
C TYR A 755 14.27 12.57 9.26
N LYS A 756 14.58 11.36 9.73
CA LYS A 756 13.61 10.37 10.23
C LYS A 756 13.84 9.98 11.70
N VAL A 757 15.06 10.14 12.21
CA VAL A 757 15.46 9.67 13.56
C VAL A 757 16.32 10.71 14.28
N ALA A 758 16.18 10.77 15.61
CA ALA A 758 16.88 11.72 16.48
C ALA A 758 17.66 11.01 17.60
N PHE A 759 18.89 11.47 17.83
CA PHE A 759 19.82 11.00 18.87
C PHE A 759 20.22 12.18 19.77
N ASN A 760 20.52 11.92 21.04
CA ASN A 760 21.03 12.94 21.97
C ASN A 760 22.57 13.09 21.91
N LEU A 761 23.14 14.02 22.69
CA LEU A 761 24.60 14.18 22.84
C LEU A 761 25.33 12.96 23.44
N ASP A 762 24.64 12.06 24.15
CA ASP A 762 25.20 10.75 24.55
C ASP A 762 25.10 9.68 23.43
N ASN A 763 24.70 10.08 22.21
CA ASN A 763 24.50 9.22 21.05
C ASN A 763 23.38 8.17 21.18
N LYS A 764 22.44 8.36 22.12
CA LYS A 764 21.29 7.47 22.33
C LYS A 764 20.07 7.95 21.54
N PHE A 765 19.31 7.01 20.97
CA PHE A 765 18.08 7.32 20.26
C PHE A 765 17.01 7.86 21.23
N ILE A 766 16.39 8.99 20.87
CA ILE A 766 15.40 9.70 21.70
C ILE A 766 14.02 9.86 21.05
N GLY A 767 13.90 9.71 19.72
CA GLY A 767 12.61 9.80 19.04
C GLY A 767 12.69 9.73 17.52
N ARG A 768 11.52 9.53 16.90
CA ARG A 768 11.33 9.63 15.44
C ARG A 768 11.00 11.08 15.06
N VAL A 769 11.42 11.48 13.87
CA VAL A 769 11.21 12.83 13.31
C VAL A 769 10.00 12.79 12.37
N LEU A 770 9.04 13.67 12.60
CA LEU A 770 7.82 13.80 11.80
C LEU A 770 8.05 14.67 10.54
N GLU A 771 7.04 14.83 9.71
CA GLU A 771 7.11 15.70 8.53
C GLU A 771 7.10 17.21 8.88
N ASP A 772 6.50 17.61 10.01
CA ASP A 772 6.57 18.98 10.54
C ASP A 772 7.91 19.35 11.20
N GLY A 773 8.88 18.41 11.19
CA GLY A 773 10.18 18.56 11.82
C GLY A 773 10.20 18.36 13.33
N SER A 774 9.07 18.07 13.98
CA SER A 774 9.01 17.74 15.40
C SER A 774 9.52 16.32 15.70
N ILE A 775 9.95 16.11 16.94
CA ILE A 775 10.55 14.86 17.41
C ILE A 775 9.60 14.22 18.42
N VAL A 776 9.21 12.97 18.16
CA VAL A 776 8.24 12.22 18.97
C VAL A 776 8.89 10.98 19.59
N ASN A 777 8.77 10.84 20.91
CA ASN A 777 9.30 9.70 21.66
C ASN A 777 8.36 8.48 21.66
N ASP A 778 8.77 7.36 22.28
CA ASP A 778 7.97 6.11 22.31
C ASP A 778 6.63 6.24 23.09
N LYS A 779 6.43 7.30 23.88
CA LYS A 779 5.14 7.59 24.53
C LYS A 779 4.22 8.46 23.67
N LEU A 780 4.66 8.84 22.47
CA LEU A 780 4.02 9.80 21.56
C LEU A 780 4.00 11.25 22.10
N GLU A 781 4.90 11.59 23.03
CA GLU A 781 5.15 12.97 23.47
C GLU A 781 6.07 13.68 22.45
N ASN A 782 5.74 14.92 22.07
CA ASN A 782 6.68 15.80 21.34
C ASN A 782 7.73 16.33 22.32
N ILE A 783 9.02 16.14 21.99
CA ILE A 783 10.16 16.49 22.85
C ILE A 783 11.07 17.59 22.27
N GLY A 784 10.86 18.04 21.04
CA GLY A 784 11.75 18.98 20.35
C GLY A 784 11.51 19.07 18.85
N LYS A 785 12.41 19.75 18.12
CA LYS A 785 12.42 19.81 16.65
C LYS A 785 13.83 19.63 16.07
N VAL A 786 13.93 19.32 14.79
CA VAL A 786 15.20 19.32 14.03
C VAL A 786 15.35 20.64 13.26
N ASN A 787 16.55 21.20 13.16
CA ASN A 787 16.83 22.38 12.33
C ASN A 787 17.41 22.01 10.94
N PHE A 788 17.74 23.02 10.12
CA PHE A 788 18.32 22.83 8.79
C PHE A 788 19.57 21.91 8.81
N ASP A 789 20.58 22.24 9.61
CA ASP A 789 21.84 21.48 9.73
C ASP A 789 21.70 20.09 10.41
N GLY A 790 20.49 19.69 10.79
CA GLY A 790 20.23 18.39 11.43
C GLY A 790 20.51 18.34 12.93
N TYR A 791 20.66 19.47 13.63
CA TYR A 791 20.69 19.48 15.09
C TYR A 791 19.30 19.19 15.68
N VAL A 792 19.27 18.45 16.78
CA VAL A 792 18.08 18.30 17.63
C VAL A 792 18.02 19.48 18.59
N LEU A 793 16.94 20.23 18.55
CA LEU A 793 16.64 21.35 19.43
C LEU A 793 15.56 20.97 20.46
N ILE A 794 15.91 21.03 21.74
CA ILE A 794 14.99 20.85 22.88
C ILE A 794 14.96 22.16 23.66
N ASN A 795 13.78 22.76 23.83
CA ASN A 795 13.61 24.10 24.41
C ASN A 795 14.51 25.19 23.77
N GLY A 796 14.81 25.05 22.48
CA GLY A 796 15.72 25.92 21.72
C GLY A 796 17.22 25.62 21.89
N GLN A 797 17.61 24.78 22.85
CA GLN A 797 18.99 24.35 23.04
C GLN A 797 19.31 23.13 22.18
N LYS A 798 20.51 23.08 21.60
CA LYS A 798 21.01 21.89 20.90
C LYS A 798 21.24 20.78 21.93
N ALA A 799 20.53 19.67 21.75
CA ALA A 799 20.54 18.52 22.65
C ALA A 799 20.98 17.21 21.95
N GLY A 800 21.37 17.29 20.68
CA GLY A 800 21.78 16.15 19.87
C GLY A 800 21.71 16.43 18.36
N TYR A 801 21.50 15.38 17.57
CA TYR A 801 21.51 15.40 16.11
C TYR A 801 20.53 14.39 15.51
N ALA A 802 20.20 14.58 14.23
CA ALA A 802 19.34 13.71 13.46
C ALA A 802 20.11 12.96 12.36
N LEU A 803 19.46 11.92 11.82
CA LEU A 803 19.85 11.16 10.63
C LEU A 803 18.63 10.84 9.77
N TYR A 804 18.87 10.52 8.50
CA TYR A 804 17.84 10.11 7.53
C TYR A 804 17.38 8.66 7.76
N ASP A 805 18.17 7.84 8.45
CA ASP A 805 17.91 6.43 8.75
C ASP A 805 18.72 5.94 9.97
N PHE A 806 18.61 4.64 10.29
CA PHE A 806 19.37 3.97 11.37
C PHE A 806 20.69 3.33 10.88
N TYR A 807 21.22 3.67 9.71
CA TYR A 807 22.35 2.96 9.11
C TYR A 807 23.67 3.76 9.14
N VAL A 808 24.76 3.03 8.94
CA VAL A 808 26.09 3.58 8.69
C VAL A 808 26.60 3.06 7.35
N TYR A 809 27.20 3.98 6.60
CA TYR A 809 27.65 3.80 5.23
C TYR A 809 29.17 4.04 5.13
N ASP A 810 29.81 3.42 4.14
CA ASP A 810 31.21 3.66 3.77
C ASP A 810 31.38 4.83 2.77
N ASP A 811 32.54 4.92 2.10
CA ASP A 811 32.84 5.93 1.09
C ASP A 811 32.08 5.75 -0.24
N LYS A 812 31.65 4.53 -0.55
CA LYS A 812 30.82 4.18 -1.72
C LYS A 812 29.32 4.24 -1.45
N PHE A 813 28.94 4.56 -0.22
CA PHE A 813 27.57 4.43 0.26
C PHE A 813 27.08 2.96 0.24
N ASP A 814 27.97 1.98 0.42
CA ASP A 814 27.62 0.62 0.83
C ASP A 814 27.25 0.61 2.33
N THR A 815 26.19 -0.11 2.71
CA THR A 815 25.78 -0.21 4.12
C THR A 815 26.67 -1.19 4.89
N ILE A 816 27.37 -0.72 5.93
CA ILE A 816 28.29 -1.55 6.73
C ILE A 816 27.68 -2.07 8.06
N GLY A 817 26.61 -1.43 8.54
CA GLY A 817 25.90 -1.84 9.75
C GLY A 817 24.77 -0.88 10.14
N PHE A 818 24.07 -1.21 11.22
CA PHE A 818 22.95 -0.43 11.76
C PHE A 818 23.22 0.04 13.21
N ILE A 819 22.74 1.24 13.53
CA ILE A 819 22.88 1.94 14.79
C ILE A 819 21.81 1.42 15.76
N ASN A 820 22.22 0.86 16.90
CA ASN A 820 21.29 0.46 17.95
C ASN A 820 20.84 1.66 18.79
N ARG A 821 19.80 1.50 19.61
CA ARG A 821 19.22 2.60 20.42
C ARG A 821 20.17 3.20 21.46
N ASN A 822 21.30 2.56 21.77
CA ASN A 822 22.34 3.05 22.67
C ASN A 822 23.48 3.79 21.93
N GLY A 823 23.50 3.79 20.60
CA GLY A 823 24.57 4.38 19.78
C GLY A 823 25.70 3.43 19.40
N GLU A 824 25.61 2.13 19.70
CA GLU A 824 26.56 1.14 19.19
C GLU A 824 26.16 0.73 17.77
N VAL A 825 27.12 0.46 16.89
CA VAL A 825 26.85 0.05 15.51
C VAL A 825 27.18 -1.42 15.31
N ILE A 826 26.16 -2.17 14.86
CA ILE A 826 26.23 -3.62 14.70
C ILE A 826 26.24 -3.95 13.21
N SER A 827 27.26 -4.69 12.78
CA SER A 827 27.33 -5.25 11.41
C SER A 827 26.33 -6.38 11.22
N PHE A 828 26.01 -6.72 9.98
CA PHE A 828 25.09 -7.82 9.66
C PHE A 828 25.64 -9.22 10.04
N SER A 829 26.96 -9.33 10.22
CA SER A 829 27.63 -10.48 10.86
C SER A 829 27.57 -10.46 12.40
N ASN A 830 26.72 -9.61 13.00
CA ASN A 830 26.51 -9.42 14.44
C ASN A 830 27.79 -9.05 15.24
N GLN A 831 28.76 -8.41 14.57
CA GLN A 831 29.94 -7.84 15.24
C GLN A 831 29.69 -6.37 15.56
N ASN A 832 29.98 -5.96 16.80
CA ASN A 832 30.01 -4.54 17.19
C ASN A 832 31.24 -3.87 16.55
N LEU A 833 30.99 -2.94 15.63
CA LEU A 833 32.00 -2.20 14.87
C LEU A 833 32.58 -1.02 15.68
N GLY A 834 31.82 -0.51 16.64
CA GLY A 834 32.15 0.67 17.42
C GLY A 834 30.91 1.47 17.82
N THR A 835 31.09 2.76 18.10
CA THR A 835 30.03 3.68 18.53
C THR A 835 29.89 4.87 17.59
N ILE A 836 28.66 5.31 17.38
CA ILE A 836 28.37 6.56 16.68
C ILE A 836 28.72 7.76 17.59
N ASP A 837 29.37 8.80 17.04
CA ASP A 837 29.65 10.10 17.69
C ASP A 837 29.21 11.20 16.72
N ARG A 838 28.18 11.97 17.10
CA ARG A 838 27.56 13.03 16.27
C ARG A 838 27.06 12.57 14.89
N GLY A 839 26.99 11.27 14.63
CA GLY A 839 26.63 10.67 13.33
C GLY A 839 27.79 10.02 12.57
N PHE A 840 29.01 9.97 13.13
CA PHE A 840 30.17 9.28 12.56
C PHE A 840 30.48 8.01 13.35
N LEU A 841 30.74 6.88 12.68
CA LEU A 841 31.10 5.63 13.34
C LEU A 841 32.59 5.65 13.68
N LEU A 842 32.87 5.55 14.98
CA LEU A 842 34.21 5.45 15.53
C LEU A 842 34.57 4.00 15.88
N ASP A 843 35.72 3.53 15.40
CA ASP A 843 36.32 2.28 15.85
C ASP A 843 36.79 2.34 17.32
N LYS A 844 37.33 1.23 17.84
CA LYS A 844 37.86 1.14 19.21
C LYS A 844 39.05 2.06 19.49
N ASN A 845 39.69 2.60 18.47
CA ASN A 845 40.81 3.54 18.54
C ASN A 845 40.37 5.01 18.33
N ARG A 846 39.07 5.24 18.09
CA ARG A 846 38.44 6.50 17.68
C ARG A 846 38.86 7.03 16.30
N ASN A 847 39.11 6.12 15.36
CA ASN A 847 39.17 6.42 13.92
C ASN A 847 37.75 6.41 13.33
N VAL A 848 37.45 7.32 12.39
CA VAL A 848 36.21 7.26 11.60
C VAL A 848 36.33 6.12 10.59
N ILE A 849 35.36 5.20 10.60
CA ILE A 849 35.26 4.07 9.66
C ILE A 849 33.92 4.00 8.90
N GLY A 850 33.09 5.03 9.04
CA GLY A 850 31.81 5.17 8.36
C GLY A 850 31.02 6.38 8.86
N ARG A 851 29.94 6.76 8.16
CA ARG A 851 29.03 7.84 8.59
C ARG A 851 27.55 7.49 8.39
N GLY A 852 26.69 8.02 9.24
CA GLY A 852 25.23 7.95 9.05
C GLY A 852 24.76 8.94 7.98
N ASN A 853 23.58 8.69 7.42
CA ASN A 853 23.05 9.47 6.29
C ASN A 853 22.41 10.80 6.73
N ARG A 854 22.79 11.92 6.08
CA ARG A 854 22.33 13.30 6.33
C ARG A 854 22.76 14.24 5.19
N ASP A 855 22.49 15.53 5.32
CA ASP A 855 22.97 16.56 4.38
C ASP A 855 24.51 16.72 4.47
N TYR A 856 25.22 16.29 3.43
CA TYR A 856 26.65 16.49 3.21
C TYR A 856 26.95 17.45 2.04
N ILE A 857 25.95 18.19 1.57
CA ILE A 857 26.05 19.20 0.52
C ILE A 857 26.67 20.46 1.11
N ILE A 858 27.78 20.87 0.52
CA ILE A 858 28.52 22.08 0.86
C ILE A 858 27.95 23.25 0.06
N ARG A 859 27.66 24.33 0.76
CA ARG A 859 27.12 25.57 0.20
C ARG A 859 27.99 26.75 0.57
N ASP A 860 27.99 27.78 -0.27
CA ASP A 860 28.68 29.06 -0.01
C ASP A 860 27.84 30.01 0.89
N GLU A 861 28.34 31.22 1.11
CA GLU A 861 27.65 32.26 1.89
C GLU A 861 26.34 32.75 1.25
N ALA A 862 26.15 32.53 -0.06
CA ALA A 862 24.91 32.80 -0.79
C ALA A 862 23.97 31.59 -0.84
N HIS A 863 24.32 30.50 -0.14
CA HIS A 863 23.65 29.20 -0.13
C HIS A 863 23.60 28.48 -1.49
N LEU A 864 24.49 28.83 -2.41
CA LEU A 864 24.70 28.11 -3.67
C LEU A 864 25.52 26.84 -3.42
N VAL A 865 25.18 25.73 -4.09
CA VAL A 865 25.89 24.46 -3.93
C VAL A 865 27.26 24.51 -4.58
N VAL A 866 28.29 24.19 -3.79
CA VAL A 866 29.69 24.05 -4.25
C VAL A 866 30.00 22.59 -4.60
N GLY A 867 29.42 21.64 -3.87
CA GLY A 867 29.60 20.20 -4.11
C GLY A 867 29.19 19.34 -2.92
N GLU A 868 29.39 18.03 -2.99
CA GLU A 868 29.19 17.10 -1.84
C GLU A 868 30.53 16.79 -1.15
N LEU A 869 30.54 16.83 0.19
CA LEU A 869 31.68 16.42 1.01
C LEU A 869 31.75 14.89 1.12
N ALA A 870 32.78 14.30 0.50
CA ALA A 870 33.14 12.89 0.61
C ALA A 870 33.80 12.58 1.97
N MET A 871 33.82 11.29 2.35
CA MET A 871 34.34 10.86 3.67
C MET A 871 35.85 11.08 3.83
N ASN A 872 36.60 11.15 2.72
CA ASN A 872 38.04 11.44 2.71
C ASN A 872 38.37 12.94 2.82
N GLY A 873 37.36 13.83 2.91
CA GLY A 873 37.53 15.27 2.98
C GLY A 873 37.55 15.99 1.62
N ASP A 874 37.42 15.31 0.48
CA ASP A 874 37.24 15.97 -0.81
C ASP A 874 35.81 16.51 -0.96
N VAL A 875 35.67 17.68 -1.59
CA VAL A 875 34.37 18.22 -2.03
C VAL A 875 34.27 18.05 -3.55
N LEU A 876 33.23 17.33 -3.99
CA LEU A 876 33.04 16.88 -5.36
C LEU A 876 31.92 17.65 -6.08
N ASP A 877 32.17 18.11 -7.29
CA ASP A 877 31.14 18.69 -8.17
C ASP A 877 30.25 17.61 -8.82
N ARG A 878 29.24 18.03 -9.58
CA ARG A 878 28.34 17.14 -10.36
C ARG A 878 29.04 16.29 -11.44
N ASN A 879 30.29 16.60 -11.77
CA ASN A 879 31.12 15.85 -12.72
C ASN A 879 32.12 14.94 -11.98
N ALA A 880 32.01 14.81 -10.65
CA ALA A 880 32.94 14.15 -9.74
C ALA A 880 34.37 14.74 -9.69
N ASN A 881 34.56 16.01 -10.09
CA ASN A 881 35.82 16.71 -9.90
C ASN A 881 35.98 17.16 -8.45
N VAL A 882 37.19 17.00 -7.88
CA VAL A 882 37.56 17.67 -6.63
C VAL A 882 37.72 19.18 -6.88
N VAL A 883 36.77 19.96 -6.36
CA VAL A 883 36.75 21.44 -6.40
C VAL A 883 37.39 22.06 -5.16
N GLY A 884 37.30 21.38 -4.01
CA GLY A 884 37.94 21.80 -2.77
C GLY A 884 38.22 20.62 -1.84
N LYS A 885 38.94 20.91 -0.75
CA LYS A 885 39.26 19.97 0.34
C LYS A 885 38.91 20.59 1.69
N LEU A 886 38.41 19.75 2.59
CA LEU A 886 38.19 20.07 3.99
C LEU A 886 39.52 20.34 4.71
N ALA A 887 39.59 21.49 5.38
CA ALA A 887 40.68 21.93 6.23
C ALA A 887 40.20 22.11 7.68
N GLU A 888 41.04 22.73 8.52
CA GLU A 888 40.73 22.99 9.93
C GLU A 888 39.52 23.94 10.10
N ALA A 889 38.89 23.88 11.28
CA ALA A 889 37.60 24.51 11.61
C ALA A 889 36.41 24.22 10.67
N GLY A 890 36.58 23.44 9.60
CA GLY A 890 35.55 23.15 8.60
C GLY A 890 35.68 23.95 7.31
N GLU A 891 36.72 24.77 7.14
CA GLU A 891 36.95 25.52 5.90
C GLU A 891 37.11 24.57 4.70
N ILE A 892 36.46 24.87 3.58
CA ILE A 892 36.66 24.18 2.30
C ILE A 892 37.59 25.02 1.44
N ARG A 893 38.78 24.51 1.14
CA ARG A 893 39.83 25.23 0.40
C ARG A 893 40.06 24.65 -0.99
N ASN A 894 40.17 25.52 -1.98
CA ASN A 894 40.42 25.14 -3.38
C ASN A 894 41.91 24.80 -3.64
N ARG A 895 42.27 24.55 -4.91
CA ARG A 895 43.66 24.21 -5.31
C ARG A 895 44.67 25.35 -5.13
N ASN A 896 44.22 26.59 -4.98
CA ASN A 896 45.03 27.77 -4.67
C ASN A 896 45.14 28.03 -3.15
N ASN A 897 44.57 27.15 -2.31
CA ASN A 897 44.40 27.29 -0.86
C ASN A 897 43.41 28.40 -0.42
N GLU A 898 42.60 28.94 -1.34
CA GLU A 898 41.56 29.94 -1.07
C GLU A 898 40.32 29.25 -0.47
N VAL A 899 39.71 29.84 0.56
CA VAL A 899 38.46 29.33 1.16
C VAL A 899 37.29 29.65 0.23
N ILE A 900 36.52 28.63 -0.16
CA ILE A 900 35.37 28.75 -1.08
C ILE A 900 34.02 28.42 -0.43
N ALA A 901 34.02 27.77 0.73
CA ALA A 901 32.85 27.47 1.55
C ALA A 901 33.28 27.03 2.97
N THR A 902 32.33 26.81 3.87
CA THR A 902 32.57 26.22 5.19
C THR A 902 31.57 25.08 5.46
N ALA A 903 32.07 23.91 5.84
CA ALA A 903 31.26 22.76 6.22
C ALA A 903 30.69 22.92 7.64
N GLY A 904 29.40 22.61 7.81
CA GLY A 904 28.75 22.68 9.12
C GLY A 904 29.32 21.65 10.11
N PRO A 905 29.28 21.87 11.45
CA PRO A 905 29.94 20.96 12.41
C PRO A 905 29.29 19.57 12.59
N LEU A 906 28.24 19.26 11.83
CA LEU A 906 27.67 17.91 11.69
C LEU A 906 28.00 17.25 10.33
N GLN A 907 28.60 17.98 9.38
CA GLN A 907 28.98 17.48 8.05
C GLN A 907 30.37 16.83 8.05
N TYR A 908 31.23 17.16 9.02
CA TYR A 908 32.55 16.56 9.19
C TYR A 908 32.80 16.13 10.64
N TYR A 909 33.83 15.29 10.85
CA TYR A 909 34.24 14.85 12.18
C TYR A 909 35.49 15.62 12.67
N SER A 910 35.31 16.58 13.58
CA SER A 910 36.44 17.04 14.41
C SER A 910 36.68 16.03 15.54
N LYS A 911 37.94 15.63 15.74
CA LYS A 911 38.29 14.68 16.79
C LYS A 911 38.34 15.40 18.13
N VAL A 912 37.25 15.31 18.88
CA VAL A 912 37.18 15.88 20.23
C VAL A 912 38.04 15.03 21.16
N THR A 913 39.06 15.63 21.77
CA THR A 913 39.99 15.00 22.69
C THR A 913 39.25 14.26 23.81
N ALA A 914 39.85 13.17 24.30
CA ALA A 914 39.31 12.42 25.44
C ALA A 914 38.99 13.37 26.61
N LYS A 915 37.91 13.09 27.35
CA LYS A 915 37.33 14.03 28.33
C LYS A 915 38.35 14.48 29.39
N ASP A 916 39.33 13.64 29.67
CA ASP A 916 40.40 13.82 30.66
C ASP A 916 41.65 14.55 30.11
N GLN A 917 41.64 14.95 28.82
CA GLN A 917 42.71 15.69 28.14
C GLN A 917 42.24 17.03 27.52
N ARG A 918 40.95 17.37 27.61
CA ARG A 918 40.41 18.63 27.07
C ARG A 918 40.99 19.83 27.81
N LYS A 919 41.61 20.77 27.09
CA LYS A 919 41.97 22.08 27.66
C LYS A 919 40.67 22.87 27.92
N MET A 920 40.36 23.13 29.18
CA MET A 920 39.19 23.93 29.57
C MET A 920 39.54 25.42 29.53
N VAL A 921 38.63 26.23 29.00
CA VAL A 921 38.73 27.69 28.92
C VAL A 921 37.62 28.30 29.79
N PHE A 922 37.97 29.38 30.49
CA PHE A 922 37.11 30.06 31.47
C PHE A 922 37.01 31.55 31.13
N ASP A 923 36.22 32.32 31.89
CA ASP A 923 36.19 33.78 31.85
C ASP A 923 36.89 34.43 33.07
N LYS A 924 36.91 35.76 33.11
CA LYS A 924 37.59 36.56 34.15
C LYS A 924 37.07 36.31 35.56
N ASP A 925 35.81 35.91 35.69
CA ASP A 925 35.13 35.66 36.95
C ASP A 925 35.23 34.18 37.37
N GLY A 926 35.80 33.33 36.49
CA GLY A 926 36.02 31.90 36.70
C GLY A 926 34.88 31.00 36.20
N ASN A 927 33.94 31.53 35.42
CA ASN A 927 32.90 30.72 34.79
C ASN A 927 33.49 29.87 33.67
N PHE A 928 32.99 28.65 33.49
CA PHE A 928 33.39 27.77 32.40
C PHE A 928 32.81 28.26 31.07
N LEU A 929 33.68 28.59 30.10
CA LEU A 929 33.27 28.95 28.74
C LEU A 929 33.18 27.71 27.84
N GLY A 930 34.21 26.86 27.86
CA GLY A 930 34.27 25.72 26.94
C GLY A 930 35.49 24.82 27.06
N TYR A 931 35.56 23.83 26.17
CA TYR A 931 36.68 22.93 25.93
C TYR A 931 37.30 23.25 24.58
N LEU A 932 38.63 23.19 24.44
CA LEU A 932 39.28 23.13 23.13
C LEU A 932 39.28 21.69 22.59
N ASP A 933 38.99 21.51 21.29
CA ASP A 933 39.19 20.25 20.57
C ASP A 933 40.60 20.12 19.96
N GLU A 934 40.90 18.98 19.30
CA GLU A 934 42.22 18.73 18.70
C GLU A 934 42.53 19.67 17.51
N ASN A 935 41.51 20.36 16.97
CA ASN A 935 41.60 21.29 15.83
C ASN A 935 41.53 22.77 16.29
N GLY A 936 41.77 23.05 17.57
CA GLY A 936 41.79 24.41 18.13
C GLY A 936 40.41 25.06 18.33
N ASN A 937 39.29 24.39 18.06
CA ASN A 937 37.96 24.98 18.24
C ASN A 937 37.59 25.01 19.72
N LEU A 938 37.15 26.18 20.21
CA LEU A 938 36.56 26.31 21.53
C LEU A 938 35.08 25.92 21.44
N VAL A 939 34.72 24.76 21.98
CA VAL A 939 33.33 24.29 22.11
C VAL A 939 32.76 24.51 23.50
N ASP A 940 31.53 25.02 23.62
CA ASP A 940 30.86 25.22 24.90
C ASP A 940 30.49 23.89 25.61
N LYS A 941 29.83 23.99 26.76
CA LYS A 941 29.34 22.82 27.53
C LYS A 941 28.32 21.94 26.78
N ASP A 942 27.64 22.48 25.77
CA ASP A 942 26.58 21.84 24.99
C ASP A 942 27.08 21.38 23.59
N GLY A 943 28.35 21.67 23.26
CA GLY A 943 29.03 21.26 22.03
C GLY A 943 29.05 22.30 20.89
N ASN A 944 28.63 23.55 21.13
CA ASN A 944 28.71 24.61 20.13
C ASN A 944 30.14 25.14 20.00
N ILE A 945 30.67 25.22 18.79
CA ILE A 945 31.85 26.06 18.53
C ILE A 945 31.44 27.52 18.81
N ILE A 946 32.08 28.14 19.81
CA ILE A 946 31.92 29.55 20.19
C ILE A 946 33.15 30.40 19.83
N GLY A 947 34.18 29.77 19.27
CA GLY A 947 35.37 30.41 18.70
C GLY A 947 36.41 29.38 18.26
N ARG A 948 37.51 29.83 17.66
CA ARG A 948 38.66 29.01 17.26
C ARG A 948 39.98 29.67 17.64
N VAL A 949 40.99 28.85 17.93
CA VAL A 949 42.37 29.31 18.16
C VAL A 949 43.15 29.23 16.86
N ASP A 950 43.77 30.32 16.43
CA ASP A 950 44.63 30.34 15.24
C ASP A 950 46.02 29.72 15.48
N GLU A 951 46.81 29.57 14.42
CA GLU A 951 48.20 29.06 14.47
C GLU A 951 49.12 29.86 15.42
N ASN A 952 48.76 31.11 15.76
CA ASN A 952 49.51 32.00 16.63
C ASN A 952 49.02 31.95 18.10
N GLY A 953 47.98 31.16 18.41
CA GLY A 953 47.37 31.07 19.74
C GLY A 953 46.29 32.10 20.04
N ASN A 954 45.80 32.87 19.05
CA ASN A 954 44.74 33.85 19.21
C ASN A 954 43.36 33.19 19.23
N LEU A 955 42.53 33.46 20.24
CA LEU A 955 41.10 33.09 20.18
C LEU A 955 40.35 34.10 19.32
N ILE A 956 39.70 33.60 18.29
CA ILE A 956 38.83 34.31 17.35
C ILE A 956 37.40 33.81 17.56
N ASP A 957 36.40 34.69 17.57
CA ASP A 957 34.99 34.29 17.66
C ASP A 957 34.46 33.72 16.34
N THR A 958 33.20 33.26 16.34
CA THR A 958 32.51 32.74 15.16
C THR A 958 32.21 33.80 14.08
N ALA A 959 32.50 35.08 14.33
CA ALA A 959 32.38 36.17 13.37
C ALA A 959 33.77 36.64 12.83
N GLY A 960 34.84 35.91 13.15
CA GLY A 960 36.20 36.24 12.68
C GLY A 960 36.90 37.34 13.49
N THR A 961 36.30 37.82 14.59
CA THR A 961 36.89 38.88 15.43
C THR A 961 37.82 38.27 16.48
N LYS A 962 39.04 38.81 16.61
CA LYS A 962 39.97 38.39 17.66
C LYS A 962 39.47 38.82 19.05
N VAL A 963 39.14 37.85 19.90
CA VAL A 963 38.71 38.05 21.29
C VAL A 963 39.90 38.14 22.24
N GLY A 964 41.00 37.45 21.94
CA GLY A 964 42.20 37.44 22.75
C GLY A 964 43.25 36.44 22.26
N SER A 965 44.09 35.94 23.15
CA SER A 965 44.96 34.77 22.93
C SER A 965 44.93 33.83 24.12
N ILE A 966 45.24 32.55 23.93
CA ILE A 966 45.15 31.53 24.98
C ILE A 966 46.54 31.18 25.52
N ASP A 967 46.73 31.38 26.82
CA ASP A 967 47.99 31.14 27.50
C ASP A 967 48.29 29.64 27.71
N LYS A 968 49.49 29.37 28.23
CA LYS A 968 49.99 28.00 28.50
C LYS A 968 49.17 27.25 29.56
N ASP A 969 48.31 27.95 30.29
CA ASP A 969 47.46 27.47 31.37
C ASP A 969 45.98 27.29 30.96
N GLY A 970 45.61 27.63 29.71
CA GLY A 970 44.25 27.55 29.18
C GLY A 970 43.40 28.82 29.37
N LYS A 971 44.02 29.95 29.73
CA LYS A 971 43.32 31.23 29.97
C LYS A 971 43.26 32.09 28.73
N LEU A 972 42.16 32.80 28.54
CA LEU A 972 42.09 33.95 27.65
C LEU A 972 42.84 35.16 28.25
N ILE A 973 43.73 35.76 27.47
CA ILE A 973 44.39 37.05 27.72
C ILE A 973 44.10 38.02 26.57
N ASP A 974 44.03 39.32 26.83
CA ASP A 974 43.77 40.34 25.81
C ASP A 974 45.04 40.74 25.03
N ASN A 975 44.92 41.73 24.13
CA ASN A 975 46.04 42.26 23.35
C ASN A 975 47.03 43.09 24.16
N GLU A 976 46.71 43.42 25.42
CA GLU A 976 47.55 44.19 26.35
C GLU A 976 48.26 43.28 27.37
N GLY A 977 47.94 41.98 27.37
CA GLY A 977 48.49 40.98 28.28
C GLY A 977 47.72 40.84 29.60
N ASN A 978 46.58 41.50 29.75
CA ASN A 978 45.74 41.33 30.94
C ASN A 978 45.01 39.99 30.90
N VAL A 979 44.71 39.48 32.09
CA VAL A 979 44.05 38.18 32.28
C VAL A 979 42.53 38.33 32.17
N VAL A 980 41.99 38.04 30.98
CA VAL A 980 40.55 37.99 30.68
C VAL A 980 39.92 36.67 31.19
N ALA A 981 40.72 35.74 31.70
CA ALA A 981 40.25 34.50 32.36
C ALA A 981 41.23 33.95 33.38
N SER A 982 40.82 33.57 34.59
CA SER A 982 41.75 33.14 35.65
C SER A 982 41.66 31.64 36.02
N LYS A 983 42.64 31.13 36.78
CA LYS A 983 42.84 29.69 37.02
C LYS A 983 42.30 29.26 38.38
N LEU A 984 41.73 28.05 38.43
CA LEU A 984 41.58 27.28 39.65
C LEU A 984 41.92 25.81 39.34
N ASN A 985 42.98 25.29 39.93
CA ASN A 985 43.35 23.87 39.75
C ASN A 985 42.31 22.99 40.47
N GLN A 986 41.93 21.84 39.88
CA GLN A 986 40.97 20.89 40.48
C GLN A 986 41.23 20.57 41.96
N LYS A 987 42.51 20.53 42.36
CA LYS A 987 42.96 20.24 43.73
C LYS A 987 42.45 21.27 44.76
N GLU A 988 42.37 22.55 44.39
CA GLU A 988 41.89 23.60 45.30
C GLU A 988 40.36 23.71 45.36
N ALA A 989 39.67 23.27 44.31
CA ALA A 989 38.21 23.15 44.32
C ALA A 989 37.74 22.06 45.30
N TYR A 990 38.49 20.95 45.38
CA TYR A 990 38.25 19.84 46.31
C TYR A 990 38.51 20.23 47.78
N ASP A 991 39.66 20.85 48.06
CA ASP A 991 40.00 21.34 49.42
C ASP A 991 39.03 22.42 49.93
N ARG A 992 38.39 23.19 49.04
CA ARG A 992 37.39 24.20 49.41
C ARG A 992 36.04 23.60 49.80
N THR A 993 35.59 22.52 49.15
CA THR A 993 34.29 21.90 49.47
C THR A 993 34.31 21.17 50.81
N GLU A 994 35.38 20.44 51.14
CA GLU A 994 35.51 19.82 52.48
C GLU A 994 35.47 20.88 53.60
N ARG A 995 36.26 21.96 53.48
CA ARG A 995 36.29 23.05 54.49
C ARG A 995 34.97 23.80 54.64
N LEU A 996 34.12 23.81 53.62
CA LEU A 996 32.75 24.32 53.71
C LEU A 996 31.82 23.32 54.42
N SER A 997 31.89 22.03 54.07
CA SER A 997 31.08 20.99 54.73
C SER A 997 31.40 20.84 56.23
N ASP A 998 32.68 20.91 56.62
CA ASP A 998 33.10 20.80 58.01
C ASP A 998 32.73 22.03 58.85
N ARG A 999 32.74 23.24 58.26
CA ARG A 999 32.19 24.46 58.89
C ARG A 999 30.66 24.42 59.02
N LEU A 1000 29.95 23.84 58.06
CA LEU A 1000 28.49 23.68 58.12
C LEU A 1000 28.11 22.61 59.16
N MET A 1001 28.80 21.48 59.21
CA MET A 1001 28.62 20.44 60.24
C MET A 1001 28.89 20.99 61.65
N LYS A 1002 29.99 21.72 61.85
CA LYS A 1002 30.30 22.34 63.16
C LYS A 1002 29.29 23.43 63.57
N ARG A 1003 28.62 24.10 62.62
CA ARG A 1003 27.47 24.98 62.94
C ARG A 1003 26.20 24.19 63.29
N ALA A 1004 25.91 23.11 62.58
CA ALA A 1004 24.74 22.26 62.84
C ALA A 1004 24.83 21.52 64.19
N MET A 1005 26.03 21.06 64.58
CA MET A 1005 26.27 20.38 65.87
C MET A 1005 26.14 21.31 67.09
N LEU A 1006 26.18 22.64 66.91
CA LEU A 1006 26.11 23.62 68.00
C LEU A 1006 24.69 24.16 68.28
N SER A 1007 23.66 23.65 67.60
CA SER A 1007 22.28 24.17 67.70
C SER A 1007 21.20 23.10 67.94
N MET A 1008 21.54 21.97 68.57
CA MET A 1008 20.56 20.94 68.99
C MET A 1008 20.49 20.79 70.51
N PRO A 1009 19.36 21.13 71.16
CA PRO A 1009 19.09 20.77 72.55
C PRO A 1009 18.94 19.25 72.72
N THR A 1010 19.41 18.73 73.84
CA THR A 1010 19.44 17.29 74.15
C THR A 1010 18.07 16.72 74.55
N ALA A 1011 17.71 15.55 74.01
CA ALA A 1011 16.71 14.64 74.59
C ALA A 1011 17.29 13.21 74.68
N THR A 1012 17.09 12.58 75.83
CA THR A 1012 17.75 11.37 76.36
C THR A 1012 17.71 10.08 75.51
N LEU A 1013 18.73 9.23 75.71
CA LEU A 1013 18.87 7.87 75.14
C LEU A 1013 17.83 6.84 75.63
N SER A 1014 17.87 5.68 74.94
CA SER A 1014 17.47 4.31 75.34
C SER A 1014 16.16 3.77 74.72
N ALA A 1015 16.07 2.52 74.22
CA ALA A 1015 17.08 1.46 74.10
C ALA A 1015 16.89 0.55 72.85
N VAL A 1016 18.01 0.01 72.35
CA VAL A 1016 18.29 -1.37 71.86
C VAL A 1016 17.24 -2.17 71.04
N SER A 1017 17.77 -2.91 70.05
CA SER A 1017 17.20 -4.09 69.34
C SER A 1017 16.19 -3.92 68.19
N VAL A 1018 16.76 -3.87 66.98
CA VAL A 1018 16.32 -4.61 65.77
C VAL A 1018 16.44 -6.13 66.08
N PRO A 1019 15.53 -7.06 65.67
CA PRO A 1019 15.59 -7.59 64.29
C PRO A 1019 14.33 -8.26 63.64
N ILE A 1020 14.49 -8.56 62.34
CA ILE A 1020 13.74 -9.54 61.49
C ILE A 1020 12.24 -9.24 61.17
N GLY A 1021 12.00 -8.76 59.95
CA GLY A 1021 11.61 -9.66 58.84
C GLY A 1021 10.13 -9.83 58.40
N MET A 1022 9.97 -9.91 57.07
CA MET A 1022 8.92 -10.61 56.29
C MET A 1022 7.46 -10.09 56.13
N LYS A 1023 7.11 -9.93 54.83
CA LYS A 1023 5.90 -10.45 54.12
C LYS A 1023 4.51 -9.76 54.22
N ARG A 1024 4.14 -9.18 53.06
CA ARG A 1024 2.97 -9.50 52.19
C ARG A 1024 1.53 -9.03 52.52
N ARG A 1025 0.93 -8.45 51.46
CA ARG A 1025 -0.51 -8.43 51.02
C ARG A 1025 -1.45 -7.54 51.87
N ARG A 1026 -2.35 -6.68 51.34
CA ARG A 1026 -3.20 -6.63 50.12
C ARG A 1026 -4.53 -7.42 50.25
N LEU A 1027 -5.66 -6.74 50.52
CA LEU A 1027 -6.88 -6.62 49.63
C LEU A 1027 -8.21 -6.22 50.35
N ARG A 1028 -9.04 -5.43 49.63
CA ARG A 1028 -10.54 -5.28 49.67
C ARG A 1028 -11.19 -4.79 51.00
N SER A 1029 -11.99 -3.72 51.07
CA SER A 1029 -13.21 -3.28 50.34
C SER A 1029 -14.50 -4.03 50.72
N VAL A 1030 -15.61 -3.31 51.07
CA VAL A 1030 -17.02 -3.53 50.61
C VAL A 1030 -18.13 -2.64 51.29
N LYS A 1031 -19.04 -2.06 50.46
CA LYS A 1031 -20.48 -1.63 50.65
C LYS A 1031 -20.99 -0.39 51.48
N ARG A 1032 -21.61 0.54 50.72
CA ARG A 1032 -23.01 1.10 50.77
C ARG A 1032 -23.61 1.84 52.02
N LYS A 1033 -24.20 3.04 51.78
CA LYS A 1033 -25.68 3.29 51.63
C LYS A 1033 -26.04 4.74 51.17
N MET A 1034 -27.33 4.99 50.89
CA MET A 1034 -28.04 6.22 50.41
C MET A 1034 -29.43 6.32 51.13
N PRO A 1035 -30.39 7.27 50.91
CA PRO A 1035 -30.58 8.34 49.88
C PRO A 1035 -30.68 9.79 50.50
N THR A 1036 -31.50 10.83 50.20
CA THR A 1036 -32.75 11.12 49.41
C THR A 1036 -33.04 12.64 49.26
N ILE A 1037 -33.93 13.08 48.32
CA ILE A 1037 -34.71 14.39 48.25
C ILE A 1037 -33.85 15.69 48.00
N ARG A 1038 -34.08 16.70 47.12
CA ARG A 1038 -35.18 17.41 46.38
C ARG A 1038 -35.71 18.72 47.06
N HIS A 1039 -36.11 19.85 46.40
CA HIS A 1039 -35.84 20.51 45.07
C HIS A 1039 -36.58 21.92 45.01
N TRP A 1040 -36.59 22.67 43.87
CA TRP A 1040 -37.36 23.96 43.55
C TRP A 1040 -36.83 25.30 44.18
N LEU A 1041 -36.94 26.53 43.60
CA LEU A 1041 -37.26 27.10 42.25
C LEU A 1041 -36.67 28.55 42.05
N CYS A 1042 -36.83 29.14 40.85
CA CYS A 1042 -36.32 30.42 40.28
C CYS A 1042 -36.84 31.78 40.83
N TRP A 1043 -36.16 32.89 40.44
CA TRP A 1043 -36.80 34.13 39.91
C TRP A 1043 -35.86 34.94 38.95
N ARG A 1044 -36.26 36.12 38.45
CA ARG A 1044 -35.73 36.79 37.23
C ARG A 1044 -35.78 38.34 37.26
N ALA A 1045 -35.07 38.99 36.32
CA ALA A 1045 -35.29 40.37 35.79
C ALA A 1045 -34.63 41.56 36.55
N LYS A 1046 -34.30 42.74 35.95
CA LYS A 1046 -34.36 43.19 34.52
C LYS A 1046 -33.52 44.47 34.22
N ASP A 1047 -33.31 44.74 32.91
CA ASP A 1047 -33.08 46.06 32.23
C ASP A 1047 -31.75 46.80 32.51
N THR A 1048 -31.17 47.71 31.68
CA THR A 1048 -31.27 48.23 30.27
C THR A 1048 -29.91 48.96 29.95
N VAL A 1049 -29.49 49.59 28.83
CA VAL A 1049 -29.83 49.94 27.40
C VAL A 1049 -28.44 50.31 26.77
N SER A 1050 -27.94 49.91 25.58
CA SER A 1050 -28.32 50.08 24.16
C SER A 1050 -28.19 51.52 23.59
N PRO A 1051 -28.17 51.80 22.26
CA PRO A 1051 -28.13 50.88 21.09
C PRO A 1051 -27.24 51.31 19.86
N SER A 1052 -26.82 50.33 19.03
CA SER A 1052 -26.84 50.41 17.53
C SER A 1052 -25.97 51.50 16.83
N VAL A 1053 -25.94 51.76 15.51
CA VAL A 1053 -26.43 51.15 14.23
C VAL A 1053 -25.49 51.71 13.12
N TRP A 1054 -25.29 51.21 11.89
CA TRP A 1054 -25.73 50.08 11.05
C TRP A 1054 -24.44 49.57 10.30
N LEU A 1055 -24.44 48.77 9.21
CA LEU A 1055 -25.49 48.19 8.37
C LEU A 1055 -25.20 46.69 8.17
#